data_AF-A0A8C2XEW8-F1
#
_entry.id   AF-A0A8C2XEW8-F1
#
_cell.length_a   1.000
_cell.length_b   1.000
_cell.length_c   1.000
_cell.angle_alpha   90.00
_cell.angle_beta   90.00
_cell.angle_gamma   90.00
#
_symmetry.space_group_name_H-M   'P 1'
#
loop_
_entity.id
_entity.type
_entity.pdbx_description
1 polymer ?
#
loop_
_entity_poly.entity_id
_entity_poly.type
_entity_poly.pdbx_seq_one_letter_code
_entity_poly.pdbx_strand_id
1 'polypeptide(L)'
;MDSPKSNDSTNSGLRDSTSKANDEEQDELCPGFRNADAFVKYGLGAVLSATKASASLPQTGDEDDFYRSFPGFREFCESQGDKLLHCMSQIMQHHGCRSHLRDQSKLTGLEERFDLVVDSNDVILERVGILLDEADGVNRTQQPVLPAGFQPPKIVVSSWNRMGSGSRSRSETFRLLHAKNVARPQLKFKEKVDNSNTPFIPKIFIKPNATKPLSSYFTNKQIRKQRPEDLDVPAALADLIHQQRTQEHVEDMFAHPYQYELDHFTVPEGLLSKPEPQPISKTKCSFIDSLEDLVALNEKLCKLSEFAVDLEHHNYRSFLGLTCLMQISTREEDFIVDTIELRSELYILNEAFTDPAIVKVFHGADSDIDWLQRDLGLYVVNLFDTHQASRALNLARHSLDHLLKHFCTVDTDKRYQLADWRIRPLPEEMVQYARTDTHYLPYIYDCVRAQLLDFNHGQPGLLQSVWNKSRDISLKKYVKPIFTEESYLELQRKQKRSLNTQQLTAFRLLFAWRDKLARQEDESTGFTLPTHMMNKISEELPREPQGIIACCNPVPPLVRQQVNELHLLVQQAREMPLLKVRRWLEPMFLVISKRWKLQSIEQQQKELEAKREAKRKSKEEAKERSKKESAKGDVKKRERVASEVGELTPKPSKKLLKSAEKPEKKEPPPQDDFNPFDYSQSDLKVFAGRHHKNAKGQKSSSGPGNRSMSYMAGKSER
;
A
#
# COMPACT_ATOMS: atom_id res chain seq x y z
N MET A 1 -16.35 -51.34 -47.63
CA MET A 1 -17.08 -50.99 -48.86
C MET A 1 -18.15 -50.00 -48.45
N ASP A 2 -18.17 -48.89 -49.18
CA ASP A 2 -19.29 -47.96 -49.33
C ASP A 2 -19.73 -47.13 -48.10
N SER A 3 -19.22 -45.89 -48.11
CA SER A 3 -20.00 -44.64 -47.95
C SER A 3 -21.33 -44.69 -48.79
N PRO A 4 -22.15 -43.63 -48.98
CA PRO A 4 -22.03 -42.23 -48.56
C PRO A 4 -23.44 -41.60 -48.29
N LYS A 5 -23.49 -40.27 -48.29
CA LYS A 5 -24.39 -39.42 -49.11
C LYS A 5 -25.20 -38.38 -48.34
N SER A 6 -24.83 -37.16 -48.72
CA SER A 6 -25.46 -35.85 -48.67
C SER A 6 -26.81 -35.77 -49.40
N ASN A 7 -27.40 -34.57 -49.27
CA ASN A 7 -28.47 -33.91 -50.04
C ASN A 7 -29.75 -33.74 -49.20
N ASP A 8 -30.50 -32.63 -49.24
CA ASP A 8 -30.57 -31.44 -50.08
C ASP A 8 -31.46 -30.42 -49.29
N SER A 9 -31.16 -29.11 -49.25
CA SER A 9 -31.89 -28.01 -49.96
C SER A 9 -33.44 -28.09 -49.86
N THR A 10 -34.28 -27.09 -49.56
CA THR A 10 -34.33 -25.62 -49.69
C THR A 10 -35.58 -25.11 -48.92
N ASN A 11 -35.47 -24.11 -48.04
CA ASN A 11 -35.93 -22.71 -48.18
C ASN A 11 -37.46 -22.43 -48.31
N SER A 12 -38.08 -21.81 -47.29
CA SER A 12 -38.91 -20.58 -47.37
C SER A 12 -39.81 -20.33 -46.13
N GLY A 13 -39.93 -19.07 -45.69
CA GLY A 13 -41.17 -18.57 -45.06
C GLY A 13 -41.14 -18.00 -43.62
N LEU A 14 -40.61 -16.78 -43.45
CA LEU A 14 -41.13 -15.63 -42.66
C LEU A 14 -41.69 -15.79 -41.21
N ARG A 15 -41.04 -15.01 -40.32
CA ARG A 15 -41.58 -14.13 -39.25
C ARG A 15 -41.95 -14.70 -37.86
N ASP A 16 -41.07 -14.31 -36.93
CA ASP A 16 -41.31 -13.62 -35.66
C ASP A 16 -41.40 -14.38 -34.33
N SER A 17 -40.79 -13.73 -33.34
CA SER A 17 -40.89 -13.88 -31.88
C SER A 17 -40.05 -14.95 -31.13
N THR A 18 -38.96 -14.44 -30.54
CA THR A 18 -38.54 -14.63 -29.13
C THR A 18 -38.38 -16.03 -28.56
N SER A 19 -37.14 -16.42 -28.28
CA SER A 19 -36.73 -16.79 -26.91
C SER A 19 -35.21 -16.74 -26.76
N LYS A 20 -34.81 -16.05 -25.70
CA LYS A 20 -33.44 -15.95 -25.19
C LYS A 20 -32.94 -17.36 -24.82
N ALA A 21 -31.78 -17.74 -25.31
CA ALA A 21 -30.96 -18.76 -24.68
C ALA A 21 -29.77 -18.04 -24.02
N ASN A 22 -29.86 -17.92 -22.70
CA ASN A 22 -28.74 -17.59 -21.83
C ASN A 22 -27.73 -18.73 -21.93
N ASP A 23 -26.58 -18.49 -22.53
CA ASP A 23 -25.38 -19.25 -22.21
C ASP A 23 -24.54 -18.38 -21.27
N GLU A 24 -24.79 -18.58 -19.98
CA GLU A 24 -23.88 -18.16 -18.92
C GLU A 24 -22.60 -18.98 -19.08
N GLU A 25 -21.50 -18.34 -19.46
CA GLU A 25 -20.15 -18.89 -19.31
C GLU A 25 -19.89 -19.07 -17.80
N GLN A 26 -20.19 -20.27 -17.29
CA GLN A 26 -19.74 -20.71 -15.98
C GLN A 26 -18.22 -20.82 -16.02
N ASP A 27 -17.55 -20.14 -15.09
CA ASP A 27 -16.13 -20.36 -14.78
C ASP A 27 -15.83 -21.86 -14.76
N GLU A 28 -14.89 -22.35 -15.57
CA GLU A 28 -14.43 -23.74 -15.52
C GLU A 28 -13.75 -23.99 -14.17
N LEU A 29 -14.57 -24.36 -13.18
CA LEU A 29 -14.16 -24.73 -11.82
C LEU A 29 -13.15 -25.90 -11.83
N CYS A 30 -13.10 -26.67 -12.92
CA CYS A 30 -12.23 -27.82 -13.13
C CYS A 30 -11.79 -27.89 -14.62
N PRO A 31 -10.54 -27.53 -14.96
CA PRO A 31 -10.07 -27.53 -16.35
C PRO A 31 -10.26 -28.89 -17.03
N GLY A 32 -10.94 -28.91 -18.19
CA GLY A 32 -11.21 -30.14 -18.94
C GLY A 32 -12.42 -30.96 -18.47
N PHE A 33 -13.17 -30.48 -17.47
CA PHE A 33 -14.40 -31.11 -17.00
C PHE A 33 -15.56 -30.12 -17.00
N ARG A 34 -16.74 -30.56 -17.46
CA ARG A 34 -17.93 -29.70 -17.61
C ARG A 34 -18.49 -29.18 -16.29
N ASN A 35 -18.25 -29.90 -15.19
CA ASN A 35 -18.66 -29.52 -13.84
C ASN A 35 -17.86 -30.31 -12.80
N ALA A 36 -17.90 -29.86 -11.54
CA ALA A 36 -17.23 -30.51 -10.41
C ALA A 36 -17.69 -31.97 -10.23
N ASP A 37 -18.97 -32.27 -10.48
CA ASP A 37 -19.50 -33.64 -10.39
C ASP A 37 -18.85 -34.59 -11.41
N ALA A 38 -18.61 -34.12 -12.64
CA ALA A 38 -17.93 -34.90 -13.67
C ALA A 38 -16.46 -35.16 -13.29
N PHE A 39 -15.78 -34.16 -12.74
CA PHE A 39 -14.43 -34.30 -12.21
C PHE A 39 -14.39 -35.31 -11.06
N VAL A 40 -15.29 -35.21 -10.08
CA VAL A 40 -15.38 -36.13 -8.93
C VAL A 40 -15.66 -37.57 -9.39
N LYS A 41 -16.61 -37.77 -10.31
CA LYS A 41 -16.92 -39.11 -10.85
C LYS A 41 -15.72 -39.72 -11.56
N TYR A 42 -15.02 -38.93 -12.38
CA TYR A 42 -13.82 -39.40 -13.06
C TYR A 42 -12.68 -39.72 -12.08
N GLY A 43 -12.40 -38.79 -11.16
CA GLY A 43 -11.36 -38.95 -10.14
C GLY A 43 -11.61 -40.15 -9.25
N LEU A 44 -12.85 -40.33 -8.76
CA LEU A 44 -13.24 -41.50 -7.96
C LEU A 44 -13.08 -42.80 -8.75
N GLY A 45 -13.46 -42.82 -10.04
CA GLY A 45 -13.28 -43.98 -10.91
C GLY A 45 -11.80 -44.36 -11.10
N ALA A 46 -10.93 -43.37 -11.28
CA ALA A 46 -9.49 -43.57 -11.40
C ALA A 46 -8.87 -44.10 -10.09
N VAL A 47 -9.22 -43.49 -8.96
CA VAL A 47 -8.76 -43.92 -7.63
C VAL A 47 -9.22 -45.35 -7.33
N LEU A 48 -10.50 -45.66 -7.55
CA LEU A 48 -11.03 -47.01 -7.34
C LEU A 48 -10.33 -48.06 -8.22
N SER A 49 -10.01 -47.72 -9.46
CA SER A 49 -9.29 -48.63 -10.37
C SER A 49 -7.86 -48.87 -9.89
N ALA A 50 -7.18 -47.82 -9.44
CA ALA A 50 -5.85 -47.92 -8.86
C ALA A 50 -5.84 -48.72 -7.54
N THR A 51 -6.83 -48.52 -6.66
CA THR A 51 -6.96 -49.29 -5.41
C THR A 51 -7.21 -50.77 -5.69
N LYS A 52 -8.05 -51.11 -6.68
CA LYS A 52 -8.26 -52.50 -7.10
C LYS A 52 -7.00 -53.15 -7.65
N ALA A 53 -6.23 -52.42 -8.47
CA ALA A 53 -4.95 -52.91 -8.97
C ALA A 53 -3.92 -53.09 -7.84
N SER A 54 -3.88 -52.18 -6.87
CA SER A 54 -3.02 -52.31 -5.68
C SER A 54 -3.39 -53.52 -4.83
N ALA A 55 -4.69 -53.78 -4.63
CA ALA A 55 -5.17 -54.96 -3.90
C ALA A 55 -4.90 -56.30 -4.62
N SER A 56 -4.55 -56.26 -5.91
CA SER A 56 -4.14 -57.44 -6.68
C SER A 56 -2.64 -57.76 -6.59
N LEU A 57 -1.86 -56.91 -5.92
CA LEU A 57 -0.47 -57.21 -5.60
C LEU A 57 -0.39 -58.27 -4.48
N PRO A 58 0.71 -59.06 -4.42
CA PRO A 58 0.92 -60.04 -3.36
C PRO A 58 0.77 -59.39 -1.98
N GLN A 59 -0.02 -60.03 -1.11
CA GLN A 59 -0.19 -59.56 0.26
C GLN A 59 1.08 -59.83 1.07
N THR A 60 1.29 -59.01 2.09
CA THR A 60 2.47 -59.08 2.95
C THR A 60 2.56 -60.47 3.62
N GLY A 61 3.62 -61.23 3.33
CA GLY A 61 3.78 -62.62 3.76
C GLY A 61 4.65 -63.42 2.78
N ASP A 62 4.56 -64.75 2.84
CA ASP A 62 5.41 -65.67 2.08
C ASP A 62 5.33 -65.46 0.55
N GLU A 63 4.18 -65.02 0.03
CA GLU A 63 4.00 -64.71 -1.39
C GLU A 63 4.76 -63.44 -1.79
N ASP A 64 4.67 -62.34 -1.02
CA ASP A 64 5.43 -61.11 -1.28
C ASP A 64 6.94 -61.38 -1.20
N ASP A 65 7.41 -62.16 -0.23
CA ASP A 65 8.82 -62.53 -0.10
C ASP A 65 9.32 -63.37 -1.29
N PHE A 66 8.48 -64.28 -1.78
CA PHE A 66 8.76 -65.04 -3.00
C PHE A 66 8.87 -64.13 -4.23
N TYR A 67 7.93 -63.19 -4.43
CA TYR A 67 7.98 -62.26 -5.56
C TYR A 67 9.13 -61.24 -5.44
N ARG A 68 9.48 -60.80 -4.23
CA ARG A 68 10.64 -59.91 -3.95
C ARG A 68 11.99 -60.56 -4.20
N SER A 69 12.06 -61.89 -4.32
CA SER A 69 13.26 -62.60 -4.74
C SER A 69 13.65 -62.28 -6.19
N PHE A 70 12.69 -61.87 -7.02
CA PHE A 70 12.92 -61.48 -8.41
C PHE A 70 13.34 -60.01 -8.53
N PRO A 71 14.52 -59.71 -9.13
CA PRO A 71 15.01 -58.34 -9.27
C PRO A 71 14.06 -57.40 -10.02
N GLY A 72 13.44 -57.88 -11.10
CA GLY A 72 12.52 -57.05 -11.90
C GLY A 72 11.24 -56.65 -11.16
N PHE A 73 10.76 -57.49 -10.23
CA PHE A 73 9.62 -57.14 -9.38
C PHE A 73 10.01 -56.09 -8.34
N ARG A 74 11.20 -56.21 -7.74
CA ARG A 74 11.73 -55.24 -6.79
C ARG A 74 11.89 -53.85 -7.42
N GLU A 75 12.51 -53.77 -8.59
CA GLU A 75 12.68 -52.51 -9.32
C GLU A 75 11.34 -51.87 -9.70
N PHE A 76 10.35 -52.70 -10.10
CA PHE A 76 9.00 -52.23 -10.37
C PHE A 76 8.34 -51.62 -9.12
N CYS A 77 8.37 -52.34 -7.98
CA CYS A 77 7.78 -51.86 -6.73
C CYS A 77 8.46 -50.58 -6.22
N GLU A 78 9.78 -50.47 -6.32
CA GLU A 78 10.53 -49.27 -5.96
C GLU A 78 10.14 -48.08 -6.87
N SER A 79 10.11 -48.29 -8.18
CA SER A 79 9.78 -47.22 -9.14
C SER A 79 8.34 -46.72 -9.01
N GLN A 80 7.37 -47.62 -8.83
CA GLN A 80 5.96 -47.23 -8.65
C GLN A 80 5.71 -46.66 -7.26
N GLY A 81 6.36 -47.19 -6.22
CA GLY A 81 6.32 -46.65 -4.87
C GLY A 81 6.82 -45.20 -4.81
N ASP A 82 7.95 -44.91 -5.46
CA ASP A 82 8.48 -43.55 -5.54
C ASP A 82 7.53 -42.57 -6.23
N LYS A 83 6.83 -43.00 -7.29
CA LYS A 83 5.83 -42.17 -7.98
C LYS A 83 4.62 -41.87 -7.08
N LEU A 84 4.15 -42.85 -6.32
CA LEU A 84 3.05 -42.67 -5.38
C LEU A 84 3.44 -41.73 -4.24
N LEU A 85 4.61 -41.94 -3.63
CA LEU A 85 5.14 -41.06 -2.59
C LEU A 85 5.35 -39.63 -3.10
N HIS A 86 5.78 -39.47 -4.36
CA HIS A 86 5.88 -38.16 -5.00
C HIS A 86 4.52 -37.47 -5.14
N CYS A 87 3.49 -38.19 -5.63
CA CYS A 87 2.13 -37.65 -5.73
C CYS A 87 1.58 -37.26 -4.35
N MET A 88 1.74 -38.11 -3.34
CA MET A 88 1.34 -37.81 -1.96
C MET A 88 2.04 -36.56 -1.43
N SER A 89 3.35 -36.44 -1.68
CA SER A 89 4.14 -35.27 -1.26
C SER A 89 3.66 -33.98 -1.95
N GLN A 90 3.29 -34.05 -3.24
CA GLN A 90 2.73 -32.90 -3.97
C GLN A 90 1.38 -32.46 -3.39
N ILE A 91 0.50 -33.41 -3.05
CA ILE A 91 -0.79 -33.12 -2.43
C ILE A 91 -0.58 -32.47 -1.05
N MET A 92 0.28 -33.06 -0.20
CA MET A 92 0.58 -32.52 1.12
C MET A 92 1.20 -31.11 1.03
N GLN A 93 2.10 -30.88 0.07
CA GLN A 93 2.71 -29.56 -0.17
C GLN A 93 1.68 -28.52 -0.60
N HIS A 94 0.73 -28.89 -1.48
CA HIS A 94 -0.35 -27.99 -1.90
C HIS A 94 -1.20 -27.52 -0.71
N HIS A 95 -1.40 -28.39 0.28
CA HIS A 95 -2.11 -28.08 1.52
C HIS A 95 -1.21 -27.50 2.63
N GLY A 96 0.04 -27.16 2.34
CA GLY A 96 0.97 -26.55 3.31
C GLY A 96 1.46 -27.48 4.42
N CYS A 97 1.31 -28.80 4.24
CA CYS A 97 1.73 -29.82 5.20
C CYS A 97 3.17 -30.29 4.94
N ARG A 98 3.79 -30.96 5.92
CA ARG A 98 5.16 -31.52 5.81
C ARG A 98 5.22 -32.61 4.71
N SER A 99 5.95 -32.38 3.62
CA SER A 99 5.93 -33.24 2.42
C SER A 99 7.19 -34.09 2.17
N HIS A 100 8.03 -34.34 3.16
CA HIS A 100 9.29 -35.09 2.99
C HIS A 100 9.12 -36.62 3.08
N LEU A 101 8.21 -37.21 2.28
CA LEU A 101 7.98 -38.66 2.27
C LEU A 101 9.07 -39.46 1.52
N ARG A 102 9.94 -38.78 0.76
CA ARG A 102 10.97 -39.38 -0.10
C ARG A 102 12.29 -39.70 0.62
N ASP A 103 12.44 -39.29 1.89
CA ASP A 103 13.71 -39.46 2.59
C ASP A 103 13.96 -40.95 2.94
N GLN A 104 14.94 -41.58 2.28
CA GLN A 104 15.31 -42.99 2.49
C GLN A 104 16.18 -43.18 3.75
N SER A 105 16.35 -42.13 4.55
CA SER A 105 16.95 -42.19 5.89
C SER A 105 16.38 -43.36 6.69
N LYS A 106 17.21 -44.36 7.01
CA LYS A 106 16.88 -45.51 7.88
C LYS A 106 16.51 -45.12 9.32
N LEU A 107 16.54 -43.83 9.65
CA LEU A 107 16.27 -43.29 10.99
C LEU A 107 14.83 -42.81 11.18
N THR A 108 14.05 -42.59 10.12
CA THR A 108 12.61 -42.27 10.23
C THR A 108 11.78 -43.52 9.91
N GLY A 109 11.10 -44.05 10.93
CA GLY A 109 10.32 -45.28 10.83
C GLY A 109 9.13 -45.18 9.87
N LEU A 110 8.56 -46.33 9.49
CA LEU A 110 7.31 -46.39 8.73
C LEU A 110 6.15 -45.73 9.50
N GLU A 111 6.16 -45.84 10.83
CA GLU A 111 5.19 -45.23 11.74
C GLU A 111 5.22 -43.69 11.67
N GLU A 112 6.40 -43.06 11.73
CA GLU A 112 6.52 -41.60 11.63
C GLU A 112 6.02 -41.04 10.30
N ARG A 113 6.18 -41.80 9.20
CA ARG A 113 5.66 -41.40 7.87
C ARG A 113 4.15 -41.54 7.80
N PHE A 114 3.59 -42.53 8.48
CA PHE A 114 2.15 -42.68 8.60
C PHE A 114 1.55 -41.56 9.45
N ASP A 115 2.17 -41.22 10.57
CA ASP A 115 1.76 -40.11 11.43
C ASP A 115 1.74 -38.77 10.67
N LEU A 116 2.75 -38.50 9.83
CA LEU A 116 2.77 -37.32 8.96
C LEU A 116 1.57 -37.25 8.00
N VAL A 117 1.13 -38.40 7.48
CA VAL A 117 -0.06 -38.48 6.60
C VAL A 117 -1.34 -38.24 7.39
N VAL A 118 -1.44 -38.80 8.61
CA VAL A 118 -2.58 -38.57 9.52
C VAL A 118 -2.68 -37.08 9.88
N ASP A 119 -1.59 -36.47 10.33
CA ASP A 119 -1.54 -35.04 10.66
C ASP A 119 -1.97 -34.17 9.48
N SER A 120 -1.53 -34.52 8.27
CA SER A 120 -1.89 -33.79 7.05
C SER A 120 -3.37 -33.93 6.72
N ASN A 121 -3.94 -35.11 6.93
CA ASN A 121 -5.36 -35.36 6.73
C ASN A 121 -6.21 -34.55 7.73
N ASP A 122 -5.78 -34.47 8.99
CA ASP A 122 -6.47 -33.67 10.02
C ASP A 122 -6.51 -32.18 9.65
N VAL A 123 -5.39 -31.62 9.17
CA VAL A 123 -5.32 -30.23 8.69
C VAL A 123 -6.26 -30.01 7.49
N ILE A 124 -6.34 -30.95 6.56
CA ILE A 124 -7.24 -30.87 5.40
C ILE A 124 -8.70 -30.92 5.86
N LEU A 125 -9.05 -31.85 6.76
CA LEU A 125 -10.41 -32.00 7.28
C LEU A 125 -10.86 -30.81 8.12
N GLU A 126 -9.97 -30.24 8.94
CA GLU A 126 -10.25 -29.01 9.69
C GLU A 126 -10.57 -27.86 8.74
N ARG A 127 -9.80 -27.70 7.66
CA ARG A 127 -10.06 -26.68 6.64
C ARG A 127 -11.39 -26.91 5.91
N VAL A 128 -11.72 -28.17 5.59
CA VAL A 128 -13.03 -28.52 5.01
C VAL A 128 -14.16 -28.15 5.98
N GLY A 129 -14.01 -28.43 7.27
CA GLY A 129 -14.98 -28.05 8.30
C GLY A 129 -15.21 -26.53 8.35
N ILE A 130 -14.13 -25.74 8.37
CA ILE A 130 -14.21 -24.26 8.36
C ILE A 130 -14.96 -23.76 7.12
N LEU A 131 -14.67 -24.31 5.94
CA LEU A 131 -15.32 -23.92 4.68
C LEU A 131 -16.80 -24.30 4.63
N LEU A 132 -17.16 -25.46 5.19
CA LEU A 132 -18.56 -25.88 5.33
C LEU A 132 -19.31 -24.97 6.31
N ASP A 133 -18.72 -24.61 7.44
CA ASP A 133 -19.31 -23.66 8.41
C ASP A 133 -19.53 -22.26 7.80
N GLU A 134 -18.63 -21.82 6.93
CA GLU A 134 -18.75 -20.59 6.15
C GLU A 134 -19.89 -20.68 5.13
N ALA A 135 -19.98 -21.80 4.39
CA ALA A 135 -21.02 -22.05 3.40
C ALA A 135 -22.43 -22.18 4.02
N ASP A 136 -22.54 -22.88 5.15
CA ASP A 136 -23.78 -23.07 5.91
C ASP A 136 -24.24 -21.79 6.63
N GLY A 137 -23.41 -20.74 6.63
CA GLY A 137 -23.78 -19.44 7.18
C GLY A 137 -23.91 -19.44 8.70
N VAL A 138 -23.29 -20.40 9.40
CA VAL A 138 -23.26 -20.47 10.87
C VAL A 138 -22.54 -19.23 11.47
N ASN A 139 -21.73 -18.54 10.67
CA ASN A 139 -21.13 -17.24 11.01
C ASN A 139 -21.98 -16.00 10.65
N ARG A 140 -23.14 -16.15 9.98
CA ARG A 140 -24.03 -15.03 9.59
C ARG A 140 -25.09 -14.67 10.63
N THR A 141 -25.38 -15.53 11.61
CA THR A 141 -26.48 -15.35 12.58
C THR A 141 -26.00 -15.29 14.03
N GLN A 142 -25.04 -14.40 14.31
CA GLN A 142 -25.05 -13.72 15.61
C GLN A 142 -25.59 -12.31 15.39
N GLN A 143 -26.92 -12.17 15.38
CA GLN A 143 -27.50 -10.89 15.81
C GLN A 143 -26.90 -10.59 17.19
N PRO A 144 -26.48 -9.35 17.48
CA PRO A 144 -25.95 -9.02 18.78
C PRO A 144 -27.07 -9.07 19.82
N VAL A 145 -27.31 -10.25 20.38
CA VAL A 145 -28.03 -10.37 21.65
C VAL A 145 -27.08 -9.87 22.71
N LEU A 146 -27.32 -8.65 23.19
CA LEU A 146 -26.69 -8.13 24.39
C LEU A 146 -27.08 -9.06 25.57
N PRO A 147 -26.15 -9.80 26.20
CA PRO A 147 -26.44 -10.36 27.50
C PRO A 147 -26.43 -9.19 28.48
N ALA A 148 -27.61 -8.80 28.95
CA ALA A 148 -27.70 -7.91 30.11
C ALA A 148 -26.99 -8.59 31.28
N GLY A 149 -25.78 -8.11 31.62
CA GLY A 149 -25.12 -8.49 32.88
C GLY A 149 -23.63 -8.81 32.85
N PHE A 150 -22.95 -8.90 31.69
CA PHE A 150 -21.51 -9.20 31.70
C PHE A 150 -20.65 -7.93 31.87
N GLN A 151 -20.22 -7.66 33.10
CA GLN A 151 -19.16 -6.68 33.41
C GLN A 151 -17.79 -7.32 33.14
N PRO A 152 -16.97 -6.83 32.20
CA PRO A 152 -15.59 -7.29 32.06
C PRO A 152 -14.74 -6.85 33.26
N PRO A 153 -13.68 -7.60 33.64
CA PRO A 153 -12.84 -7.24 34.77
C PRO A 153 -12.14 -5.90 34.51
N LYS A 154 -12.18 -5.01 35.50
CA LYS A 154 -11.51 -3.71 35.47
C LYS A 154 -10.01 -3.91 35.27
N ILE A 155 -9.50 -3.52 34.11
CA ILE A 155 -8.06 -3.33 33.89
C ILE A 155 -7.70 -2.01 34.59
N VAL A 156 -7.12 -2.13 35.79
CA VAL A 156 -6.50 -1.00 36.47
C VAL A 156 -5.13 -0.80 35.85
N VAL A 157 -5.00 0.20 34.97
CA VAL A 157 -3.69 0.71 34.58
C VAL A 157 -3.27 1.71 35.67
N SER A 158 -2.40 1.27 36.58
CA SER A 158 -1.82 2.12 37.62
C SER A 158 -0.42 2.58 37.22
N SER A 159 -0.26 3.87 36.89
CA SER A 159 0.97 4.65 37.06
C SER A 159 0.59 6.13 37.22
N TRP A 160 0.16 6.56 38.42
CA TRP A 160 1.00 7.21 39.44
C TRP A 160 1.84 8.40 38.94
N ASN A 161 1.24 9.60 38.88
CA ASN A 161 1.68 10.79 39.65
C ASN A 161 0.93 12.07 39.24
N ARG A 162 -0.07 12.48 40.05
CA ARG A 162 -0.27 13.85 40.56
C ARG A 162 -1.47 13.84 41.53
N MET A 163 -1.19 14.11 42.80
CA MET A 163 -2.18 14.51 43.81
C MET A 163 -2.45 16.02 43.65
N GLY A 164 -3.71 16.45 43.71
CA GLY A 164 -4.08 17.87 43.80
C GLY A 164 -5.49 18.24 43.30
N SER A 165 -6.49 17.98 44.15
CA SER A 165 -7.85 18.55 44.27
C SER A 165 -8.57 19.27 43.10
N GLY A 166 -9.76 18.75 42.75
CA GLY A 166 -11.00 19.54 42.76
C GLY A 166 -11.52 20.12 41.43
N SER A 167 -12.35 19.37 40.70
CA SER A 167 -13.69 19.79 40.25
C SER A 167 -14.33 18.67 39.41
N ARG A 168 -15.62 18.39 39.66
CA ARG A 168 -16.40 17.35 38.99
C ARG A 168 -16.56 17.68 37.51
N SER A 169 -15.87 16.95 36.63
CA SER A 169 -16.28 16.78 35.24
C SER A 169 -16.65 15.31 35.02
N ARG A 170 -17.83 15.06 34.46
CA ARG A 170 -18.29 13.73 34.04
C ARG A 170 -17.28 13.18 33.05
N SER A 171 -16.46 12.22 33.49
CA SER A 171 -15.62 11.44 32.59
C SER A 171 -16.53 10.48 31.81
N GLU A 172 -16.94 10.91 30.62
CA GLU A 172 -17.49 9.99 29.63
C GLU A 172 -16.42 8.94 29.33
N THR A 173 -16.74 7.68 29.62
CA THR A 173 -15.86 6.56 29.38
C THR A 173 -15.87 6.30 27.88
N PHE A 174 -14.74 6.58 27.21
CA PHE A 174 -14.54 6.41 25.78
C PHE A 174 -14.92 4.99 25.33
N ARG A 175 -16.08 4.85 24.68
CA ARG A 175 -16.51 3.62 24.03
C ARG A 175 -16.09 3.73 22.56
N LEU A 176 -14.83 3.44 22.26
CA LEU A 176 -14.40 3.22 20.88
C LEU A 176 -15.32 2.14 20.29
N LEU A 177 -16.16 2.52 19.32
CA LEU A 177 -17.08 1.64 18.60
C LEU A 177 -16.27 0.70 17.70
N HIS A 178 -15.46 -0.18 18.29
CA HIS A 178 -14.99 -1.38 17.62
C HIS A 178 -16.19 -2.31 17.57
N ALA A 179 -16.97 -2.24 16.49
CA ALA A 179 -18.04 -3.18 16.26
C ALA A 179 -17.40 -4.58 16.12
N LYS A 180 -17.55 -5.39 17.17
CA LYS A 180 -16.83 -6.67 17.32
C LYS A 180 -17.08 -7.65 16.15
N ASN A 181 -18.16 -7.46 15.38
CA ASN A 181 -18.60 -8.37 14.32
C ASN A 181 -19.07 -7.63 13.04
N VAL A 182 -18.33 -6.63 12.52
CA VAL A 182 -18.64 -6.09 11.17
C VAL A 182 -18.19 -7.10 10.12
N ALA A 183 -19.15 -7.63 9.34
CA ALA A 183 -18.85 -8.48 8.20
C ALA A 183 -17.94 -7.73 7.22
N ARG A 184 -16.98 -8.44 6.62
CA ARG A 184 -16.00 -7.83 5.73
C ARG A 184 -16.69 -7.37 4.44
N PRO A 185 -16.79 -6.06 4.16
CA PRO A 185 -17.46 -5.58 2.96
C PRO A 185 -16.79 -6.06 1.68
N GLN A 186 -15.48 -6.34 1.72
CA GLN A 186 -14.71 -6.79 0.56
C GLN A 186 -15.23 -8.09 -0.05
N LEU A 187 -15.89 -8.93 0.75
CA LEU A 187 -16.49 -10.19 0.29
C LEU A 187 -17.68 -9.98 -0.67
N LYS A 188 -18.25 -8.76 -0.70
CA LYS A 188 -19.36 -8.41 -1.59
C LYS A 188 -18.92 -7.69 -2.87
N PHE A 189 -17.64 -7.36 -3.02
CA PHE A 189 -17.18 -6.61 -4.19
C PHE A 189 -17.28 -7.46 -5.46
N LYS A 190 -17.77 -6.83 -6.53
CA LYS A 190 -17.82 -7.43 -7.88
C LYS A 190 -16.42 -7.80 -8.39
N GLU A 191 -15.44 -6.97 -8.08
CA GLU A 191 -14.03 -7.18 -8.41
C GLU A 191 -13.23 -7.47 -7.14
N LYS A 192 -12.50 -8.60 -7.11
CA LYS A 192 -11.63 -8.94 -5.99
C LYS A 192 -10.47 -7.94 -5.89
N VAL A 193 -10.12 -7.56 -4.67
CA VAL A 193 -8.99 -6.68 -4.40
C VAL A 193 -7.68 -7.40 -4.72
N ASP A 194 -6.85 -6.80 -5.57
CA ASP A 194 -5.52 -7.30 -5.92
C ASP A 194 -4.44 -6.79 -4.96
N ASN A 195 -4.11 -7.65 -3.99
CA ASN A 195 -3.04 -7.44 -3.03
C ASN A 195 -1.70 -8.09 -3.43
N SER A 196 -1.55 -8.54 -4.68
CA SER A 196 -0.31 -9.16 -5.15
C SER A 196 0.88 -8.19 -5.07
N ASN A 197 2.10 -8.72 -5.19
CA ASN A 197 3.33 -7.93 -5.23
C ASN A 197 3.58 -7.28 -6.61
N THR A 198 2.58 -7.29 -7.50
CA THR A 198 2.67 -6.64 -8.81
C THR A 198 2.44 -5.13 -8.69
N PRO A 199 3.10 -4.29 -9.52
CA PRO A 199 2.87 -2.85 -9.52
C PRO A 199 1.41 -2.47 -9.77
N PHE A 200 0.98 -1.35 -9.19
CA PHE A 200 -0.38 -0.84 -9.38
C PHE A 200 -0.63 -0.45 -10.84
N ILE A 201 -1.75 -0.91 -11.39
CA ILE A 201 -2.26 -0.50 -12.70
C ILE A 201 -3.49 0.39 -12.47
N PRO A 202 -3.55 1.60 -13.06
CA PRO A 202 -4.72 2.46 -12.99
C PRO A 202 -6.02 1.76 -13.37
N LYS A 203 -7.08 1.93 -12.57
CA LYS A 203 -8.39 1.30 -12.80
C LYS A 203 -9.21 1.95 -13.92
N ILE A 204 -8.89 3.20 -14.27
CA ILE A 204 -9.61 4.00 -15.25
C ILE A 204 -9.72 3.29 -16.61
N PHE A 205 -10.91 3.31 -17.20
CA PHE A 205 -11.19 2.82 -18.57
C PHE A 205 -11.79 3.90 -19.48
N ILE A 206 -12.39 4.92 -18.89
CA ILE A 206 -12.98 6.06 -19.56
C ILE A 206 -12.34 7.32 -18.99
N LYS A 207 -11.90 8.22 -19.88
CA LYS A 207 -11.20 9.45 -19.50
C LYS A 207 -12.02 10.66 -19.98
N PRO A 208 -13.01 11.13 -19.20
CA PRO A 208 -13.71 12.38 -19.50
C PRO A 208 -12.74 13.58 -19.40
N ASN A 209 -13.08 14.71 -20.02
CA ASN A 209 -12.28 15.94 -19.99
C ASN A 209 -10.82 15.74 -20.47
N ALA A 210 -10.60 14.79 -21.38
CA ALA A 210 -9.27 14.45 -21.87
C ALA A 210 -8.78 15.42 -22.96
N THR A 211 -7.58 15.97 -22.77
CA THR A 211 -6.83 16.65 -23.82
C THR A 211 -5.85 15.68 -24.49
N LYS A 212 -5.22 14.78 -23.70
CA LYS A 212 -4.47 13.62 -24.20
C LYS A 212 -5.36 12.38 -24.13
N PRO A 213 -5.60 11.66 -25.25
CA PRO A 213 -6.38 10.43 -25.25
C PRO A 213 -5.84 9.40 -24.26
N LEU A 214 -6.74 8.57 -23.70
CA LEU A 214 -6.35 7.45 -22.85
C LEU A 214 -5.65 6.38 -23.70
N SER A 215 -4.58 5.77 -23.16
CA SER A 215 -3.87 4.69 -23.83
C SER A 215 -4.82 3.53 -24.18
N SER A 216 -4.64 2.95 -25.38
CA SER A 216 -5.46 1.85 -25.90
C SER A 216 -5.44 0.60 -25.01
N TYR A 217 -4.40 0.46 -24.18
CA TYR A 217 -4.32 -0.59 -23.16
C TYR A 217 -5.54 -0.56 -22.20
N PHE A 218 -5.99 0.62 -21.79
CA PHE A 218 -7.06 0.76 -20.82
C PHE A 218 -8.46 0.61 -21.42
N THR A 219 -8.62 0.84 -22.73
CA THR A 219 -9.93 0.82 -23.40
C THR A 219 -10.33 -0.59 -23.87
N ASN A 220 -9.38 -1.51 -24.06
CA ASN A 220 -9.68 -2.87 -24.52
C ASN A 220 -9.98 -3.83 -23.35
N LYS A 221 -11.26 -4.22 -23.19
CA LYS A 221 -11.73 -5.14 -22.13
C LYS A 221 -11.07 -6.52 -22.17
N GLN A 222 -10.58 -7.00 -23.32
CA GLN A 222 -9.96 -8.33 -23.43
C GLN A 222 -8.60 -8.42 -22.75
N ILE A 223 -7.87 -7.30 -22.63
CA ILE A 223 -6.55 -7.24 -21.99
C ILE A 223 -6.66 -7.20 -20.45
N ARG A 224 -7.82 -6.81 -19.91
CA ARG A 224 -8.08 -6.66 -18.47
C ARG A 224 -8.34 -7.96 -17.70
N LYS A 225 -8.53 -9.10 -18.37
CA LYS A 225 -8.81 -10.37 -17.66
C LYS A 225 -7.57 -10.77 -16.84
N GLN A 226 -7.71 -10.71 -15.52
CA GLN A 226 -6.70 -11.15 -14.55
C GLN A 226 -6.39 -12.62 -14.78
N ARG A 227 -5.10 -12.98 -14.80
CA ARG A 227 -4.68 -14.38 -14.92
C ARG A 227 -4.49 -14.95 -13.50
N PRO A 228 -5.06 -16.13 -13.17
CA PRO A 228 -5.09 -16.70 -11.80
C PRO A 228 -3.72 -16.92 -11.12
N GLU A 229 -2.63 -16.83 -11.87
CA GLU A 229 -1.25 -17.10 -11.46
C GLU A 229 -0.59 -15.98 -10.63
N ASP A 230 -1.28 -14.87 -10.36
CA ASP A 230 -0.71 -13.65 -9.76
C ASP A 230 -0.64 -13.61 -8.21
N LEU A 231 -1.25 -14.58 -7.52
CA LEU A 231 -1.33 -14.57 -6.04
C LEU A 231 -0.07 -15.08 -5.33
N ASP A 232 0.75 -15.91 -5.98
CA ASP A 232 1.91 -16.58 -5.38
C ASP A 232 3.23 -16.30 -6.11
N VAL A 233 3.29 -15.23 -6.92
CA VAL A 233 4.52 -14.89 -7.66
C VAL A 233 5.62 -14.46 -6.68
N PRO A 234 6.78 -15.16 -6.64
CA PRO A 234 7.91 -14.73 -5.83
C PRO A 234 8.36 -13.33 -6.24
N ALA A 235 8.78 -12.49 -5.29
CA ALA A 235 9.20 -11.11 -5.56
C ALA A 235 10.26 -11.01 -6.68
N ALA A 236 11.18 -11.99 -6.76
CA ALA A 236 12.20 -12.07 -7.80
C ALA A 236 11.64 -12.31 -9.23
N LEU A 237 10.45 -12.91 -9.35
CA LEU A 237 9.80 -13.22 -10.62
C LEU A 237 8.71 -12.21 -10.98
N ALA A 238 8.20 -11.45 -10.01
CA ALA A 238 7.23 -10.40 -10.22
C ALA A 238 7.75 -9.34 -11.20
N ASP A 239 9.01 -8.93 -11.06
CA ASP A 239 9.68 -7.99 -11.97
C ASP A 239 9.85 -8.55 -13.39
N LEU A 240 10.13 -9.86 -13.52
CA LEU A 240 10.32 -10.51 -14.82
C LEU A 240 8.98 -10.70 -15.56
N ILE A 241 7.95 -11.15 -14.85
CA ILE A 241 6.59 -11.29 -15.37
C ILE A 241 6.06 -9.90 -15.77
N HIS A 242 6.34 -8.89 -14.97
CA HIS A 242 6.06 -7.50 -15.30
C HIS A 242 6.76 -7.07 -16.58
N GLN A 243 8.08 -7.29 -16.71
CA GLN A 243 8.86 -6.97 -17.91
C GLN A 243 8.33 -7.66 -19.17
N GLN A 244 7.97 -8.94 -19.08
CA GLN A 244 7.37 -9.69 -20.21
C GLN A 244 5.98 -9.17 -20.58
N ARG A 245 5.16 -8.76 -19.60
CA ARG A 245 3.83 -8.16 -19.83
C ARG A 245 3.91 -6.76 -20.46
N THR A 246 5.00 -6.04 -20.21
CA THR A 246 5.21 -4.64 -20.64
C THR A 246 5.92 -4.48 -21.98
N GLN A 247 6.07 -5.54 -22.78
CA GLN A 247 6.96 -5.56 -23.95
C GLN A 247 6.65 -4.56 -25.08
N GLU A 248 5.59 -3.74 -25.00
CA GLU A 248 5.32 -2.69 -26.01
C GLU A 248 5.10 -1.25 -25.49
N HIS A 249 4.74 -0.98 -24.23
CA HIS A 249 4.45 0.41 -23.79
C HIS A 249 4.75 0.67 -22.30
N VAL A 250 6.04 0.81 -21.95
CA VAL A 250 6.50 0.99 -20.56
C VAL A 250 6.14 2.36 -19.96
N GLU A 251 6.14 3.44 -20.77
CA GLU A 251 6.00 4.80 -20.22
C GLU A 251 4.55 5.21 -19.94
N ASP A 252 3.59 4.83 -20.79
CA ASP A 252 2.20 5.29 -20.66
C ASP A 252 1.35 4.42 -19.70
N MET A 253 1.69 3.16 -19.46
CA MET A 253 0.86 2.24 -18.66
C MET A 253 0.87 2.58 -17.16
N PHE A 254 2.01 3.05 -16.65
CA PHE A 254 2.15 3.44 -15.26
C PHE A 254 2.09 4.95 -15.07
N ALA A 255 1.94 5.74 -16.13
CA ALA A 255 1.83 7.19 -16.02
C ALA A 255 0.54 7.59 -15.28
N HIS A 256 0.54 8.78 -14.69
CA HIS A 256 -0.69 9.36 -14.17
C HIS A 256 -1.63 9.63 -15.36
N PRO A 257 -2.86 9.09 -15.40
CA PRO A 257 -3.76 9.21 -16.56
C PRO A 257 -4.04 10.66 -16.98
N TYR A 258 -4.10 11.58 -16.01
CA TYR A 258 -4.31 13.02 -16.22
C TYR A 258 -3.04 13.87 -16.12
N GLN A 259 -1.84 13.27 -16.25
CA GLN A 259 -0.56 13.99 -16.16
C GLN A 259 -0.54 15.22 -17.08
N TYR A 260 -0.91 15.02 -18.35
CA TYR A 260 -0.87 16.07 -19.36
C TYR A 260 -1.83 17.21 -19.03
N GLU A 261 -3.07 16.89 -18.65
CA GLU A 261 -4.09 17.88 -18.29
C GLU A 261 -3.68 18.70 -17.07
N LEU A 262 -3.07 18.06 -16.06
CA LEU A 262 -2.57 18.74 -14.86
C LEU A 262 -1.38 19.66 -15.20
N ASP A 263 -0.40 19.18 -15.96
CA ASP A 263 0.79 19.96 -16.33
C ASP A 263 0.45 21.23 -17.14
N HIS A 264 -0.59 21.16 -17.96
CA HIS A 264 -1.05 22.27 -18.82
C HIS A 264 -2.22 23.05 -18.21
N PHE A 265 -2.66 22.71 -17.00
CA PHE A 265 -3.73 23.43 -16.33
C PHE A 265 -3.29 24.84 -15.95
N THR A 266 -4.09 25.82 -16.37
CA THR A 266 -3.95 27.23 -15.97
C THR A 266 -5.20 27.64 -15.18
N VAL A 267 -4.99 28.39 -14.10
CA VAL A 267 -6.09 28.86 -13.25
C VAL A 267 -6.85 29.96 -13.99
N PRO A 268 -8.17 29.84 -14.19
CA PRO A 268 -8.99 30.90 -14.78
C PRO A 268 -8.87 32.24 -14.01
N GLU A 269 -8.79 33.36 -14.74
CA GLU A 269 -8.61 34.70 -14.14
C GLU A 269 -9.71 35.07 -13.14
N GLY A 270 -10.94 34.61 -13.36
CA GLY A 270 -12.06 34.82 -12.42
C GLY A 270 -11.77 34.26 -11.02
N LEU A 271 -11.05 33.14 -10.91
CA LEU A 271 -10.67 32.53 -9.63
C LEU A 271 -9.53 33.28 -8.92
N LEU A 272 -8.80 34.13 -9.63
CA LEU A 272 -7.72 34.96 -9.08
C LEU A 272 -8.22 36.29 -8.52
N SER A 273 -9.50 36.62 -8.74
CA SER A 273 -10.15 37.79 -8.16
C SER A 273 -10.54 37.57 -6.70
N LYS A 274 -10.72 38.66 -5.94
CA LYS A 274 -11.12 38.61 -4.53
C LYS A 274 -12.55 38.07 -4.42
N PRO A 275 -12.78 36.94 -3.74
CA PRO A 275 -14.13 36.42 -3.58
C PRO A 275 -14.88 37.19 -2.48
N GLU A 276 -16.20 37.21 -2.60
CA GLU A 276 -17.10 37.59 -1.51
C GLU A 276 -17.53 36.30 -0.78
N PRO A 277 -17.13 36.10 0.50
CA PRO A 277 -17.52 34.92 1.24
C PRO A 277 -19.03 34.84 1.43
N GLN A 278 -19.63 33.75 0.96
CA GLN A 278 -21.08 33.53 1.13
C GLN A 278 -21.37 32.87 2.49
N PRO A 279 -22.32 33.40 3.29
CA PRO A 279 -22.66 32.81 4.57
C PRO A 279 -23.24 31.40 4.41
N ILE A 280 -22.90 30.52 5.35
CA ILE A 280 -23.36 29.14 5.37
C ILE A 280 -24.85 29.10 5.73
N SER A 281 -25.65 28.47 4.87
CA SER A 281 -27.08 28.26 5.09
C SER A 281 -27.34 26.88 5.71
N LYS A 282 -28.55 26.66 6.25
CA LYS A 282 -28.96 25.30 6.65
C LYS A 282 -29.20 24.47 5.40
N THR A 283 -28.26 23.59 5.08
CA THR A 283 -28.30 22.73 3.89
C THR A 283 -29.01 21.41 4.19
N LYS A 284 -29.58 20.80 3.14
CA LYS A 284 -30.11 19.43 3.20
C LYS A 284 -28.94 18.45 3.12
N CYS A 285 -28.97 17.40 3.95
CA CYS A 285 -28.03 16.28 3.85
C CYS A 285 -28.72 15.07 3.20
N SER A 286 -28.11 14.49 2.18
CA SER A 286 -28.62 13.31 1.46
C SER A 286 -27.61 12.17 1.49
N PHE A 287 -28.09 10.95 1.69
CA PHE A 287 -27.28 9.73 1.64
C PHE A 287 -27.40 9.09 0.25
N ILE A 288 -26.28 8.70 -0.35
CA ILE A 288 -26.19 8.19 -1.73
C ILE A 288 -25.60 6.78 -1.68
N ASP A 289 -26.45 5.77 -1.90
CA ASP A 289 -26.08 4.35 -1.94
C ASP A 289 -26.59 3.63 -3.20
N SER A 290 -27.25 4.35 -4.12
CA SER A 290 -27.75 3.84 -5.39
C SER A 290 -27.04 4.47 -6.60
N LEU A 291 -26.96 3.73 -7.70
CA LEU A 291 -26.39 4.26 -8.96
C LEU A 291 -27.21 5.43 -9.51
N GLU A 292 -28.54 5.38 -9.39
CA GLU A 292 -29.44 6.44 -9.87
C GLU A 292 -29.16 7.75 -9.15
N ASP A 293 -29.04 7.71 -7.81
CA ASP A 293 -28.74 8.88 -7.00
C ASP A 293 -27.31 9.39 -7.26
N LEU A 294 -26.35 8.50 -7.53
CA LEU A 294 -24.99 8.87 -7.88
C LEU A 294 -24.91 9.60 -9.24
N VAL A 295 -25.67 9.14 -10.23
CA VAL A 295 -25.78 9.82 -11.54
C VAL A 295 -26.41 11.20 -11.37
N ALA A 296 -27.52 11.30 -10.62
CA ALA A 296 -28.17 12.57 -10.33
C ALA A 296 -27.25 13.55 -9.58
N LEU A 297 -26.43 13.04 -8.65
CA LEU A 297 -25.39 13.81 -7.99
C LEU A 297 -24.36 14.31 -9.01
N ASN A 298 -23.81 13.44 -9.86
CA ASN A 298 -22.81 13.84 -10.86
C ASN A 298 -23.34 14.92 -11.82
N GLU A 299 -24.57 14.76 -12.33
CA GLU A 299 -25.22 15.76 -13.18
C GLU A 299 -25.37 17.13 -12.51
N LYS A 300 -25.60 17.13 -11.19
CA LYS A 300 -25.63 18.35 -10.38
C LYS A 300 -24.23 18.95 -10.27
N LEU A 301 -23.24 18.15 -9.91
CA LEU A 301 -21.85 18.60 -9.74
C LEU A 301 -21.28 19.22 -11.03
N CYS A 302 -21.56 18.64 -12.20
CA CYS A 302 -21.12 19.16 -13.50
C CYS A 302 -21.66 20.56 -13.85
N LYS A 303 -22.65 21.08 -13.11
CA LYS A 303 -23.23 22.42 -13.32
C LYS A 303 -22.72 23.47 -12.34
N LEU A 304 -21.93 23.07 -11.35
CA LEU A 304 -21.42 23.94 -10.30
C LEU A 304 -20.06 24.53 -10.66
N SER A 305 -19.71 25.64 -10.03
CA SER A 305 -18.37 26.24 -10.13
C SER A 305 -17.38 25.61 -9.15
N GLU A 306 -17.86 25.10 -8.01
CA GLU A 306 -17.04 24.43 -7.01
C GLU A 306 -17.85 23.48 -6.13
N PHE A 307 -17.15 22.50 -5.55
CA PHE A 307 -17.66 21.67 -4.47
C PHE A 307 -16.51 21.19 -3.59
N ALA A 308 -16.83 20.87 -2.34
CA ALA A 308 -15.89 20.33 -1.37
C ALA A 308 -15.96 18.80 -1.32
N VAL A 309 -14.84 18.15 -1.03
CA VAL A 309 -14.73 16.69 -0.94
C VAL A 309 -13.87 16.29 0.25
N ASP A 310 -14.25 15.21 0.91
CA ASP A 310 -13.44 14.50 1.90
C ASP A 310 -13.70 12.98 1.81
N LEU A 311 -12.86 12.17 2.46
CA LEU A 311 -13.00 10.71 2.49
C LEU A 311 -12.78 10.14 3.88
N GLU A 312 -13.51 9.06 4.18
CA GLU A 312 -13.25 8.23 5.36
C GLU A 312 -12.61 6.90 4.97
N HIS A 313 -11.54 6.54 5.68
CA HIS A 313 -10.69 5.42 5.32
C HIS A 313 -10.51 4.43 6.46
N HIS A 314 -10.48 3.14 6.12
CA HIS A 314 -10.22 2.04 7.05
C HIS A 314 -9.02 1.21 6.60
N ASN A 315 -8.06 0.97 7.50
CA ASN A 315 -6.85 0.20 7.20
C ASN A 315 -6.57 -0.96 8.15
N TYR A 316 -7.40 -1.20 9.17
CA TYR A 316 -7.11 -2.23 10.16
C TYR A 316 -7.50 -3.63 9.66
N ARG A 317 -8.61 -3.73 8.91
CA ARG A 317 -9.15 -4.97 8.34
C ARG A 317 -9.11 -5.00 6.81
N SER A 318 -8.05 -4.45 6.26
CA SER A 318 -7.71 -4.43 4.83
C SER A 318 -6.21 -4.27 4.68
N PHE A 319 -5.59 -4.93 3.70
CA PHE A 319 -4.14 -4.87 3.51
C PHE A 319 -3.68 -3.51 2.98
N LEU A 320 -4.24 -3.08 1.84
CA LEU A 320 -3.91 -1.79 1.22
C LEU A 320 -4.69 -0.62 1.83
N GLY A 321 -5.77 -0.91 2.55
CA GLY A 321 -6.75 0.06 3.03
C GLY A 321 -7.99 0.12 2.14
N LEU A 322 -9.06 0.72 2.68
CA LEU A 322 -10.37 0.78 2.06
C LEU A 322 -11.05 2.13 2.32
N THR A 323 -11.40 2.85 1.27
CA THR A 323 -12.29 4.02 1.34
C THR A 323 -13.71 3.56 1.65
N CYS A 324 -14.26 4.01 2.77
CA CYS A 324 -15.53 3.59 3.34
C CYS A 324 -16.67 4.60 3.14
N LEU A 325 -16.33 5.88 2.97
CA LEU A 325 -17.28 6.96 2.78
C LEU A 325 -16.61 8.07 1.96
N MET A 326 -17.41 8.80 1.18
CA MET A 326 -17.01 10.04 0.52
C MET A 326 -18.03 11.11 0.85
N GLN A 327 -17.56 12.27 1.28
CA GLN A 327 -18.39 13.41 1.58
C GLN A 327 -18.24 14.43 0.47
N ILE A 328 -19.35 14.99 0.02
CA ILE A 328 -19.37 16.06 -0.98
C ILE A 328 -20.28 17.16 -0.48
N SER A 329 -19.80 18.40 -0.43
CA SER A 329 -20.64 19.55 -0.08
C SER A 329 -20.63 20.57 -1.20
N THR A 330 -21.82 21.03 -1.57
CA THR A 330 -22.02 22.18 -2.44
C THR A 330 -22.35 23.39 -1.57
N ARG A 331 -22.68 24.54 -2.19
CA ARG A 331 -23.16 25.71 -1.44
C ARG A 331 -24.55 25.50 -0.81
N GLU A 332 -25.33 24.54 -1.32
CA GLU A 332 -26.75 24.37 -0.99
C GLU A 332 -27.07 23.03 -0.32
N GLU A 333 -26.25 21.99 -0.54
CA GLU A 333 -26.53 20.62 -0.14
C GLU A 333 -25.26 19.88 0.29
N ASP A 334 -25.42 18.92 1.20
CA ASP A 334 -24.38 17.98 1.62
C ASP A 334 -24.76 16.56 1.20
N PHE A 335 -23.78 15.79 0.74
CA PHE A 335 -23.94 14.43 0.25
C PHE A 335 -22.98 13.51 0.98
N ILE A 336 -23.50 12.39 1.46
CA ILE A 336 -22.72 11.30 2.04
C ILE A 336 -22.85 10.11 1.12
N VAL A 337 -21.76 9.74 0.47
CA VAL A 337 -21.72 8.71 -0.58
C VAL A 337 -21.12 7.42 -0.02
N ASP A 338 -21.86 6.33 -0.11
CA ASP A 338 -21.40 5.01 0.32
C ASP A 338 -20.44 4.41 -0.72
N THR A 339 -19.14 4.58 -0.50
CA THR A 339 -18.10 4.07 -1.40
C THR A 339 -17.87 2.57 -1.30
N ILE A 340 -18.47 1.90 -0.31
CA ILE A 340 -18.43 0.45 -0.19
C ILE A 340 -19.45 -0.15 -1.17
N GLU A 341 -20.68 0.34 -1.14
CA GLU A 341 -21.76 -0.15 -2.00
C GLU A 341 -21.54 0.26 -3.47
N LEU A 342 -21.13 1.51 -3.70
CA LEU A 342 -20.98 2.09 -5.05
C LEU A 342 -19.56 1.96 -5.63
N ARG A 343 -18.70 1.10 -5.06
CA ARG A 343 -17.27 1.00 -5.39
C ARG A 343 -16.99 0.89 -6.89
N SER A 344 -17.75 0.07 -7.63
CA SER A 344 -17.55 -0.17 -9.07
C SER A 344 -18.10 0.94 -9.95
N GLU A 345 -18.96 1.82 -9.44
CA GLU A 345 -19.70 2.81 -10.21
C GLU A 345 -19.14 4.23 -10.03
N LEU A 346 -18.36 4.46 -8.96
CA LEU A 346 -17.85 5.79 -8.60
C LEU A 346 -16.95 6.44 -9.67
N TYR A 347 -16.44 5.69 -10.63
CA TYR A 347 -15.66 6.22 -11.75
C TYR A 347 -16.40 7.31 -12.55
N ILE A 348 -17.75 7.34 -12.52
CA ILE A 348 -18.56 8.35 -13.23
C ILE A 348 -18.29 9.77 -12.72
N LEU A 349 -17.89 9.91 -11.45
CA LEU A 349 -17.54 11.21 -10.86
C LEU A 349 -16.30 11.84 -11.51
N ASN A 350 -15.52 11.10 -12.31
CA ASN A 350 -14.44 11.70 -13.10
C ASN A 350 -14.97 12.82 -14.01
N GLU A 351 -16.23 12.79 -14.47
CA GLU A 351 -16.80 13.88 -15.27
C GLU A 351 -16.72 15.23 -14.55
N ALA A 352 -17.11 15.30 -13.27
CA ALA A 352 -16.99 16.52 -12.47
C ALA A 352 -15.59 16.71 -11.85
N PHE A 353 -14.96 15.62 -11.39
CA PHE A 353 -13.68 15.67 -10.67
C PHE A 353 -12.51 16.05 -11.59
N THR A 354 -12.59 15.75 -12.89
CA THR A 354 -11.53 16.08 -13.86
C THR A 354 -11.89 17.26 -14.76
N ASP A 355 -13.08 17.86 -14.60
CA ASP A 355 -13.43 19.09 -15.31
C ASP A 355 -12.56 20.26 -14.77
N PRO A 356 -11.69 20.86 -15.61
CA PRO A 356 -10.85 21.98 -15.18
C PRO A 356 -11.66 23.25 -14.85
N ALA A 357 -12.90 23.38 -15.30
CA ALA A 357 -13.75 24.54 -15.00
C ALA A 357 -14.27 24.53 -13.56
N ILE A 358 -14.34 23.37 -12.92
CA ILE A 358 -14.93 23.18 -11.60
C ILE A 358 -13.83 23.06 -10.55
N VAL A 359 -13.87 23.84 -9.48
CA VAL A 359 -12.89 23.75 -8.39
C VAL A 359 -13.30 22.64 -7.41
N LYS A 360 -12.38 21.72 -7.15
CA LYS A 360 -12.54 20.71 -6.09
C LYS A 360 -11.79 21.17 -4.86
N VAL A 361 -12.50 21.43 -3.77
CA VAL A 361 -11.91 21.91 -2.51
C VAL A 361 -11.69 20.74 -1.57
N PHE A 362 -10.46 20.59 -1.07
CA PHE A 362 -10.10 19.58 -0.06
C PHE A 362 -9.35 20.22 1.11
N HIS A 363 -9.14 19.46 2.18
CA HIS A 363 -8.25 19.82 3.28
C HIS A 363 -7.20 18.73 3.54
N GLY A 364 -5.98 18.92 3.06
CA GLY A 364 -4.90 17.94 3.25
C GLY A 364 -5.09 16.69 2.40
N ALA A 365 -5.32 16.88 1.10
CA ALA A 365 -5.73 15.83 0.15
C ALA A 365 -4.66 14.77 -0.17
N ASP A 366 -3.50 14.83 0.49
CA ASP A 366 -2.33 14.02 0.19
C ASP A 366 -2.62 12.51 0.18
N SER A 367 -3.46 12.04 1.11
CA SER A 367 -3.86 10.62 1.18
C SER A 367 -5.12 10.33 0.36
N ASP A 368 -6.03 11.30 0.25
CA ASP A 368 -7.26 11.15 -0.51
C ASP A 368 -6.98 10.90 -1.99
N ILE A 369 -6.03 11.63 -2.57
CA ILE A 369 -5.61 11.42 -3.96
C ILE A 369 -5.10 10.00 -4.20
N ASP A 370 -4.39 9.40 -3.25
CA ASP A 370 -3.95 8.01 -3.36
C ASP A 370 -5.14 7.04 -3.27
N TRP A 371 -6.06 7.29 -2.35
CA TRP A 371 -7.23 6.43 -2.13
C TRP A 371 -8.23 6.48 -3.28
N LEU A 372 -8.52 7.67 -3.83
CA LEU A 372 -9.36 7.87 -5.01
C LEU A 372 -8.87 7.03 -6.19
N GLN A 373 -7.56 7.04 -6.43
CA GLN A 373 -6.94 6.26 -7.50
C GLN A 373 -6.99 4.76 -7.21
N ARG A 374 -6.51 4.35 -6.04
CA ARG A 374 -6.41 2.95 -5.62
C ARG A 374 -7.76 2.26 -5.65
N ASP A 375 -8.78 2.90 -5.08
CA ASP A 375 -10.06 2.26 -4.81
C ASP A 375 -11.08 2.48 -5.92
N LEU A 376 -11.19 3.71 -6.40
CA LEU A 376 -12.33 4.17 -7.21
C LEU A 376 -11.94 4.52 -8.66
N GLY A 377 -10.65 4.56 -8.99
CA GLY A 377 -10.18 5.01 -10.30
C GLY A 377 -10.51 6.48 -10.59
N LEU A 378 -10.62 7.28 -9.53
CA LEU A 378 -10.93 8.71 -9.60
C LEU A 378 -9.65 9.56 -9.57
N TYR A 379 -9.69 10.66 -10.32
CA TYR A 379 -8.60 11.63 -10.45
C TYR A 379 -9.16 13.04 -10.29
N VAL A 380 -8.33 13.99 -9.85
CA VAL A 380 -8.76 15.37 -9.59
C VAL A 380 -7.95 16.37 -10.40
N VAL A 381 -8.62 17.15 -11.25
CA VAL A 381 -8.04 18.31 -11.97
C VAL A 381 -8.66 19.58 -11.41
N ASN A 382 -7.88 20.66 -11.24
CA ASN A 382 -8.33 21.89 -10.54
C ASN A 382 -8.69 21.63 -9.06
N LEU A 383 -7.72 21.09 -8.32
CA LEU A 383 -7.76 20.94 -6.86
C LEU A 383 -7.35 22.25 -6.17
N PHE A 384 -8.07 22.64 -5.12
CA PHE A 384 -7.64 23.65 -4.17
C PHE A 384 -7.56 23.05 -2.76
N ASP A 385 -6.36 22.96 -2.21
CA ASP A 385 -6.13 22.41 -0.88
C ASP A 385 -6.03 23.53 0.19
N THR A 386 -7.02 23.58 1.08
CA THR A 386 -7.08 24.54 2.19
C THR A 386 -5.98 24.34 3.25
N HIS A 387 -5.42 23.13 3.38
CA HIS A 387 -4.24 22.89 4.21
C HIS A 387 -3.02 23.61 3.63
N GLN A 388 -2.80 23.53 2.31
CA GLN A 388 -1.74 24.27 1.62
C GLN A 388 -1.96 25.79 1.72
N ALA A 389 -3.21 26.25 1.60
CA ALA A 389 -3.58 27.65 1.81
C ALA A 389 -3.22 28.12 3.23
N SER A 390 -3.54 27.34 4.25
CA SER A 390 -3.24 27.67 5.66
C SER A 390 -1.74 27.81 5.94
N ARG A 391 -0.91 27.00 5.25
CA ARG A 391 0.55 27.07 5.33
C ARG A 391 1.09 28.31 4.60
N ALA A 392 0.50 28.66 3.46
CA ALA A 392 0.86 29.87 2.72
C ALA A 392 0.50 31.16 3.51
N LEU A 393 -0.60 31.14 4.25
CA LEU A 393 -1.01 32.21 5.18
C LEU A 393 -0.23 32.23 6.50
N ASN A 394 0.65 31.24 6.74
CA ASN A 394 1.41 31.08 7.98
C ASN A 394 0.52 31.10 9.25
N LEU A 395 -0.64 30.44 9.19
CA LEU A 395 -1.53 30.29 10.34
C LEU A 395 -0.87 29.47 11.46
N ALA A 396 -1.25 29.71 12.71
CA ALA A 396 -0.66 29.05 13.89
C ALA A 396 -0.79 27.53 13.88
N ARG A 397 -1.87 26.99 13.28
CA ARG A 397 -2.10 25.56 13.04
C ARG A 397 -2.74 25.37 11.68
N HIS A 398 -2.54 24.18 11.11
CA HIS A 398 -2.94 23.85 9.74
C HIS A 398 -4.02 22.75 9.68
N SER A 399 -4.57 22.33 10.81
CA SER A 399 -5.62 21.30 10.88
C SER A 399 -7.00 21.86 10.54
N LEU A 400 -7.90 21.05 9.99
CA LEU A 400 -9.28 21.45 9.67
C LEU A 400 -10.01 22.00 10.90
N ASP A 401 -9.90 21.34 12.05
CA ASP A 401 -10.39 21.78 13.36
C ASP A 401 -9.99 23.23 13.69
N HIS A 402 -8.76 23.63 13.32
CA HIS A 402 -8.31 25.00 13.56
C HIS A 402 -8.97 25.98 12.59
N LEU A 403 -9.13 25.61 11.31
CA LEU A 403 -9.80 26.47 10.33
C LEU A 403 -11.29 26.63 10.65
N LEU A 404 -11.97 25.55 11.03
CA LEU A 404 -13.37 25.58 11.49
C LEU A 404 -13.54 26.50 12.69
N LYS A 405 -12.66 26.40 13.69
CA LYS A 405 -12.70 27.28 14.87
C LYS A 405 -12.37 28.73 14.53
N HIS A 406 -11.39 28.96 13.65
CA HIS A 406 -10.92 30.30 13.31
C HIS A 406 -11.90 31.08 12.41
N PHE A 407 -12.45 30.43 11.39
CA PHE A 407 -13.32 31.07 10.40
C PHE A 407 -14.80 30.94 10.69
N CYS A 408 -15.23 29.82 11.28
CA CYS A 408 -16.64 29.49 11.48
C CYS A 408 -17.06 29.52 12.95
N THR A 409 -16.12 29.63 13.89
CA THR A 409 -16.37 29.51 15.34
C THR A 409 -17.04 28.19 15.73
N VAL A 410 -16.71 27.11 15.01
CA VAL A 410 -17.24 25.76 15.24
C VAL A 410 -16.17 24.91 15.94
N ASP A 411 -16.54 24.23 17.02
CA ASP A 411 -15.68 23.26 17.70
C ASP A 411 -15.93 21.85 17.13
N THR A 412 -14.85 21.15 16.74
CA THR A 412 -14.97 19.79 16.21
C THR A 412 -14.87 18.73 17.29
N ASP A 413 -15.57 17.63 17.05
CA ASP A 413 -15.62 16.49 17.96
C ASP A 413 -14.78 15.33 17.43
N LYS A 414 -13.61 15.11 18.02
CA LYS A 414 -12.62 14.11 17.53
C LYS A 414 -12.96 12.67 17.88
N ARG A 415 -14.18 12.39 18.37
CA ARG A 415 -14.59 11.05 18.83
C ARG A 415 -14.53 9.97 17.73
N TYR A 416 -14.78 10.34 16.47
CA TYR A 416 -14.95 9.37 15.37
C TYR A 416 -13.75 9.24 14.43
N GLN A 417 -12.66 9.99 14.65
CA GLN A 417 -11.48 9.97 13.78
C GLN A 417 -10.81 8.57 13.63
N LEU A 418 -10.95 7.70 14.64
CA LEU A 418 -10.44 6.32 14.64
C LEU A 418 -11.57 5.29 14.69
N ALA A 419 -12.80 5.70 14.33
CA ALA A 419 -13.95 4.81 14.31
C ALA A 419 -13.85 3.81 13.14
N ASP A 420 -14.61 2.71 13.25
CA ASP A 420 -14.75 1.76 12.16
C ASP A 420 -15.84 2.23 11.18
N TRP A 421 -15.44 2.97 10.15
CA TRP A 421 -16.33 3.51 9.12
C TRP A 421 -16.99 2.47 8.21
N ARG A 422 -16.72 1.18 8.44
CA ARG A 422 -17.39 0.06 7.75
C ARG A 422 -18.76 -0.27 8.36
N ILE A 423 -19.10 0.29 9.52
CA ILE A 423 -20.38 0.03 10.20
C ILE A 423 -21.54 0.48 9.32
N ARG A 424 -22.58 -0.36 9.21
CA ARG A 424 -23.85 -0.07 8.52
C ARG A 424 -25.04 -0.61 9.34
N PRO A 425 -26.18 0.12 9.41
CA PRO A 425 -26.34 1.52 8.97
C PRO A 425 -25.44 2.47 9.78
N LEU A 426 -25.06 3.61 9.20
CA LEU A 426 -24.24 4.60 9.89
C LEU A 426 -25.06 5.31 10.99
N PRO A 427 -24.57 5.39 12.23
CA PRO A 427 -25.20 6.19 13.28
C PRO A 427 -25.28 7.67 12.88
N GLU A 428 -26.34 8.36 13.30
CA GLU A 428 -26.57 9.78 13.00
C GLU A 428 -25.39 10.66 13.45
N GLU A 429 -24.75 10.31 14.57
CA GLU A 429 -23.59 11.06 15.06
C GLU A 429 -22.38 10.94 14.12
N MET A 430 -22.21 9.79 13.45
CA MET A 430 -21.16 9.59 12.45
C MET A 430 -21.49 10.32 11.15
N VAL A 431 -22.77 10.35 10.75
CA VAL A 431 -23.23 11.12 9.59
C VAL A 431 -22.99 12.62 9.81
N GLN A 432 -23.32 13.14 10.99
CA GLN A 432 -23.10 14.55 11.31
C GLN A 432 -21.61 14.90 11.43
N TYR A 433 -20.78 13.99 11.94
CA TYR A 433 -19.33 14.15 11.93
C TYR A 433 -18.81 14.24 10.50
N ALA A 434 -19.09 13.23 9.67
CA ALA A 434 -18.68 13.18 8.27
C ALA A 434 -19.12 14.44 7.50
N ARG A 435 -20.38 14.85 7.66
CA ARG A 435 -20.92 16.07 7.06
C ARG A 435 -20.10 17.32 7.42
N THR A 436 -19.64 17.42 8.67
CA THR A 436 -18.94 18.61 9.18
C THR A 436 -17.61 18.84 8.46
N ASP A 437 -16.94 17.78 8.01
CA ASP A 437 -15.63 17.88 7.35
C ASP A 437 -15.69 18.61 5.99
N THR A 438 -16.80 18.50 5.26
CA THR A 438 -16.98 19.20 3.98
C THR A 438 -17.92 20.40 4.03
N HIS A 439 -18.91 20.42 4.93
CA HIS A 439 -19.98 21.43 4.95
C HIS A 439 -19.48 22.88 4.99
N TYR A 440 -18.44 23.15 5.77
CA TYR A 440 -17.88 24.50 5.96
C TYR A 440 -16.77 24.83 4.95
N LEU A 441 -16.31 23.84 4.18
CA LEU A 441 -15.11 23.95 3.37
C LEU A 441 -15.26 24.93 2.18
N PRO A 442 -16.41 25.05 1.50
CA PRO A 442 -16.63 26.09 0.48
C PRO A 442 -16.53 27.51 1.06
N TYR A 443 -17.03 27.74 2.28
CA TYR A 443 -16.89 29.04 2.95
C TYR A 443 -15.44 29.32 3.36
N ILE A 444 -14.76 28.33 3.95
CA ILE A 444 -13.34 28.44 4.29
C ILE A 444 -12.52 28.73 3.03
N TYR A 445 -12.83 28.11 1.90
CA TYR A 445 -12.22 28.36 0.60
C TYR A 445 -12.29 29.84 0.19
N ASP A 446 -13.45 30.48 0.30
CA ASP A 446 -13.58 31.91 0.00
C ASP A 446 -12.76 32.76 0.99
N CYS A 447 -12.86 32.47 2.29
CA CYS A 447 -12.14 33.22 3.31
C CYS A 447 -10.63 33.15 3.14
N VAL A 448 -10.07 31.95 2.91
CA VAL A 448 -8.62 31.79 2.73
C VAL A 448 -8.17 32.42 1.42
N ARG A 449 -8.97 32.38 0.35
CA ARG A 449 -8.67 33.07 -0.91
C ARG A 449 -8.63 34.59 -0.74
N ALA A 450 -9.62 35.16 -0.07
CA ALA A 450 -9.66 36.59 0.25
C ALA A 450 -8.44 37.00 1.10
N GLN A 451 -8.11 36.23 2.14
CA GLN A 451 -6.94 36.49 2.98
C GLN A 451 -5.61 36.34 2.23
N LEU A 452 -5.48 35.37 1.32
CA LEU A 452 -4.26 35.17 0.53
C LEU A 452 -3.99 36.37 -0.38
N LEU A 453 -5.04 36.95 -0.95
CA LEU A 453 -4.95 38.18 -1.75
C LEU A 453 -4.62 39.38 -0.88
N ASP A 454 -5.30 39.55 0.26
CA ASP A 454 -5.05 40.67 1.19
C ASP A 454 -3.62 40.62 1.76
N PHE A 455 -3.11 39.44 2.11
CA PHE A 455 -1.75 39.23 2.60
C PHE A 455 -0.68 39.60 1.56
N ASN A 456 -0.98 39.44 0.27
CA ASN A 456 -0.07 39.73 -0.84
C ASN A 456 -0.41 41.05 -1.56
N HIS A 457 -1.02 42.01 -0.85
CA HIS A 457 -1.36 43.35 -1.37
C HIS A 457 -2.21 43.33 -2.67
N GLY A 458 -3.14 42.38 -2.77
CA GLY A 458 -4.01 42.19 -3.93
C GLY A 458 -3.37 41.45 -5.11
N GLN A 459 -2.12 40.99 -4.98
CA GLN A 459 -1.43 40.25 -6.05
C GLN A 459 -1.74 38.75 -5.99
N PRO A 460 -2.06 38.09 -7.12
CA PRO A 460 -2.47 36.69 -7.13
C PRO A 460 -1.31 35.69 -6.96
N GLY A 461 -0.06 36.13 -6.83
CA GLY A 461 1.11 35.24 -6.80
C GLY A 461 1.08 34.17 -5.70
N LEU A 462 0.69 34.53 -4.48
CA LEU A 462 0.58 33.57 -3.38
C LEU A 462 -0.57 32.59 -3.59
N LEU A 463 -1.69 33.07 -4.12
CA LEU A 463 -2.85 32.27 -4.47
C LEU A 463 -2.53 31.25 -5.58
N GLN A 464 -1.82 31.67 -6.62
CA GLN A 464 -1.30 30.80 -7.68
C GLN A 464 -0.34 29.74 -7.12
N SER A 465 0.49 30.10 -6.14
CA SER A 465 1.38 29.14 -5.47
C SER A 465 0.61 28.02 -4.76
N VAL A 466 -0.53 28.33 -4.14
CA VAL A 466 -1.40 27.33 -3.51
C VAL A 466 -1.99 26.38 -4.55
N TRP A 467 -2.49 26.90 -5.67
CA TRP A 467 -2.98 26.06 -6.77
C TRP A 467 -1.88 25.18 -7.37
N ASN A 468 -0.66 25.71 -7.55
CA ASN A 468 0.47 24.93 -8.05
C ASN A 468 0.80 23.77 -7.10
N LYS A 469 0.86 24.01 -5.78
CA LYS A 469 1.06 22.95 -4.77
C LYS A 469 -0.09 21.95 -4.76
N SER A 470 -1.32 22.43 -4.93
CA SER A 470 -2.51 21.56 -4.99
C SER A 470 -2.48 20.69 -6.24
N ARG A 471 -2.09 21.22 -7.40
CA ARG A 471 -1.85 20.44 -8.62
C ARG A 471 -0.76 19.39 -8.40
N ASP A 472 0.33 19.74 -7.72
CA ASP A 472 1.40 18.77 -7.42
C ASP A 472 0.90 17.64 -6.50
N ILE A 473 -0.08 17.89 -5.63
CA ILE A 473 -0.79 16.85 -4.86
C ILE A 473 -1.65 15.99 -5.80
N SER A 474 -2.43 16.59 -6.70
CA SER A 474 -3.21 15.86 -7.73
C SER A 474 -2.34 15.01 -8.65
N LEU A 475 -1.08 15.38 -8.87
CA LEU A 475 -0.11 14.64 -9.70
C LEU A 475 0.49 13.42 -9.00
N LYS A 476 0.24 13.24 -7.69
CA LYS A 476 0.72 12.07 -6.97
C LYS A 476 0.12 10.81 -7.56
N LYS A 477 0.92 9.75 -7.55
CA LYS A 477 0.54 8.45 -8.07
C LYS A 477 0.59 7.45 -6.94
N TYR A 478 -0.50 6.72 -6.79
CA TYR A 478 -0.52 5.61 -5.87
C TYR A 478 0.49 4.53 -6.30
N VAL A 479 1.32 4.10 -5.35
CA VAL A 479 2.27 2.99 -5.52
C VAL A 479 2.01 1.97 -4.42
N LYS A 480 1.75 0.72 -4.81
CA LYS A 480 1.55 -0.38 -3.86
C LYS A 480 2.80 -0.58 -2.99
N PRO A 481 2.65 -0.94 -1.70
CA PRO A 481 3.76 -1.39 -0.88
C PRO A 481 4.31 -2.71 -1.42
N ILE A 482 5.58 -2.70 -1.86
CA ILE A 482 6.27 -3.87 -2.43
C ILE A 482 7.02 -4.60 -1.31
N PHE A 483 6.81 -5.92 -1.24
CA PHE A 483 7.61 -6.79 -0.39
C PHE A 483 8.92 -7.15 -1.10
N THR A 484 10.04 -6.94 -0.40
CA THR A 484 11.37 -7.37 -0.83
C THR A 484 11.99 -8.27 0.24
N GLU A 485 12.96 -9.09 -0.14
CA GLU A 485 13.70 -9.93 0.81
C GLU A 485 14.38 -9.11 1.92
N GLU A 486 14.65 -7.82 1.68
CA GLU A 486 15.30 -6.91 2.63
C GLU A 486 14.31 -6.03 3.41
N SER A 487 13.00 -6.06 3.12
CA SER A 487 12.00 -5.20 3.76
C SER A 487 12.01 -5.30 5.30
N TYR A 488 12.33 -6.48 5.83
CA TYR A 488 12.41 -6.69 7.28
C TYR A 488 13.55 -5.89 7.95
N LEU A 489 14.61 -5.53 7.21
CA LEU A 489 15.77 -4.81 7.73
C LEU A 489 15.40 -3.39 8.17
N GLU A 490 14.45 -2.73 7.49
CA GLU A 490 13.99 -1.40 7.90
C GLU A 490 13.33 -1.44 9.27
N LEU A 491 12.49 -2.45 9.49
CA LEU A 491 11.82 -2.67 10.77
C LEU A 491 12.83 -3.04 11.85
N GLN A 492 13.83 -3.86 11.53
CA GLN A 492 14.90 -4.23 12.45
C GLN A 492 15.76 -3.02 12.86
N ARG A 493 16.15 -2.17 11.90
CA ARG A 493 16.95 -0.95 12.17
C ARG A 493 16.26 -0.02 13.16
N LYS A 494 14.93 0.10 13.07
CA LYS A 494 14.12 0.89 14.02
C LYS A 494 14.14 0.32 15.43
N GLN A 495 14.32 -0.99 15.59
CA GLN A 495 14.16 -1.69 16.86
C GLN A 495 15.39 -1.67 17.79
N LYS A 496 16.55 -1.16 17.36
CA LYS A 496 17.79 -1.01 18.18
C LYS A 496 18.17 -2.26 19.01
N ARG A 497 17.78 -3.47 18.59
CA ARG A 497 18.09 -4.73 19.29
C ARG A 497 18.99 -5.59 18.41
N SER A 498 20.00 -6.21 19.02
CA SER A 498 20.86 -7.20 18.35
C SER A 498 20.21 -8.57 18.42
N LEU A 499 19.84 -9.14 17.27
CA LEU A 499 19.35 -10.52 17.16
C LEU A 499 20.50 -11.43 16.72
N ASN A 500 20.57 -12.64 17.28
CA ASN A 500 21.49 -13.67 16.80
C ASN A 500 21.03 -14.25 15.45
N THR A 501 21.83 -15.12 14.82
CA THR A 501 21.52 -15.70 13.49
C THR A 501 20.17 -16.42 13.47
N GLN A 502 19.84 -17.18 14.51
CA GLN A 502 18.59 -17.93 14.60
C GLN A 502 17.41 -16.99 14.78
N GLN A 503 17.50 -16.03 15.70
CA GLN A 503 16.47 -15.03 15.98
C GLN A 503 16.21 -14.13 14.77
N LEU A 504 17.26 -13.74 14.05
CA LEU A 504 17.13 -12.95 12.82
C LEU A 504 16.47 -13.76 11.70
N THR A 505 16.80 -15.05 11.59
CA THR A 505 16.16 -15.94 10.62
C THR A 505 14.68 -16.14 10.96
N ALA A 506 14.33 -16.36 12.23
CA ALA A 506 12.95 -16.43 12.69
C ALA A 506 12.20 -15.14 12.36
N PHE A 507 12.79 -13.98 12.67
CA PHE A 507 12.19 -12.69 12.35
C PHE A 507 11.92 -12.51 10.86
N ARG A 508 12.90 -12.86 10.00
CA ARG A 508 12.75 -12.79 8.54
C ARG A 508 11.62 -13.70 8.04
N LEU A 509 11.58 -14.96 8.50
CA LEU A 509 10.57 -15.93 8.08
C LEU A 509 9.16 -15.51 8.55
N LEU A 510 9.03 -15.07 9.81
CA LEU A 510 7.77 -14.56 10.36
C LEU A 510 7.31 -13.28 9.65
N PHE A 511 8.24 -12.41 9.27
CA PHE A 511 7.94 -11.20 8.51
C PHE A 511 7.39 -11.53 7.12
N ALA A 512 8.02 -12.48 6.41
CA ALA A 512 7.56 -12.96 5.11
C ALA A 512 6.20 -13.65 5.20
N TRP A 513 6.02 -14.53 6.19
CA TRP A 513 4.74 -15.19 6.45
C TRP A 513 3.62 -14.18 6.72
N ARG A 514 3.89 -13.18 7.57
CA ARG A 514 2.90 -12.15 7.90
C ARG A 514 2.46 -11.38 6.65
N ASP A 515 3.41 -10.99 5.80
CA ASP A 515 3.11 -10.25 4.57
C ASP A 515 2.30 -11.11 3.59
N LYS A 516 2.72 -12.37 3.36
CA LYS A 516 2.00 -13.33 2.52
C LYS A 516 0.55 -13.50 2.99
N LEU A 517 0.35 -13.81 4.27
CA LEU A 517 -0.98 -14.06 4.80
C LEU A 517 -1.84 -12.79 4.83
N ALA A 518 -1.25 -11.63 5.17
CA ALA A 518 -1.95 -10.34 5.14
C ALA A 518 -2.48 -9.99 3.73
N ARG A 519 -1.70 -10.29 2.68
CA ARG A 519 -2.13 -10.10 1.28
C ARG A 519 -3.25 -11.08 0.89
N GLN A 520 -3.06 -12.37 1.18
CA GLN A 520 -3.99 -13.43 0.84
C GLN A 520 -5.37 -13.23 1.50
N GLU A 521 -5.37 -12.90 2.79
CA GLU A 521 -6.58 -12.68 3.56
C GLU A 521 -7.15 -11.26 3.42
N ASP A 522 -6.48 -10.33 2.72
CA ASP A 522 -6.79 -8.88 2.71
C ASP A 522 -6.99 -8.30 4.13
N GLU A 523 -5.97 -8.46 4.95
CA GLU A 523 -5.94 -7.99 6.33
C GLU A 523 -4.69 -7.13 6.58
N SER A 524 -4.73 -6.24 7.58
CA SER A 524 -3.54 -5.45 7.89
C SER A 524 -2.47 -6.30 8.57
N THR A 525 -1.20 -5.93 8.37
CA THR A 525 -0.09 -6.59 9.09
C THR A 525 -0.25 -6.53 10.61
N GLY A 526 -0.87 -5.47 11.13
CA GLY A 526 -1.17 -5.31 12.56
C GLY A 526 -2.26 -6.25 13.06
N PHE A 527 -3.25 -6.58 12.24
CA PHE A 527 -4.29 -7.56 12.56
C PHE A 527 -3.74 -9.00 12.46
N THR A 528 -2.93 -9.30 11.45
CA THR A 528 -2.33 -10.63 11.24
C THR A 528 -1.37 -11.00 12.37
N LEU A 529 -0.32 -10.22 12.58
CA LEU A 529 0.64 -10.44 13.67
C LEU A 529 1.32 -9.11 14.04
N PRO A 530 0.92 -8.49 15.17
CA PRO A 530 1.53 -7.25 15.64
C PRO A 530 3.04 -7.36 15.77
N THR A 531 3.76 -6.31 15.36
CA THR A 531 5.23 -6.29 15.37
C THR A 531 5.85 -6.65 16.71
N HIS A 532 5.28 -6.19 17.83
CA HIS A 532 5.82 -6.52 19.15
C HIS A 532 5.69 -8.02 19.50
N MET A 533 4.65 -8.71 19.02
CA MET A 533 4.46 -10.15 19.22
C MET A 533 5.41 -10.94 18.32
N MET A 534 5.56 -10.53 17.06
CA MET A 534 6.55 -11.11 16.13
C MET A 534 7.96 -11.05 16.71
N ASN A 535 8.35 -9.91 17.30
CA ASN A 535 9.63 -9.76 17.97
C ASN A 535 9.77 -10.75 19.12
N LYS A 536 8.74 -10.87 19.97
CA LYS A 536 8.77 -11.78 21.12
C LYS A 536 8.92 -13.24 20.71
N ILE A 537 8.20 -13.68 19.68
CA ILE A 537 8.34 -15.04 19.11
C ILE A 537 9.77 -15.25 18.59
N SER A 538 10.32 -14.25 17.89
CA SER A 538 11.67 -14.31 17.33
C SER A 538 12.75 -14.33 18.42
N GLU A 539 12.51 -13.68 19.55
CA GLU A 539 13.43 -13.61 20.69
C GLU A 539 13.44 -14.92 21.50
N GLU A 540 12.26 -15.44 21.83
CA GLU A 540 12.08 -16.64 22.67
C GLU A 540 12.37 -17.94 21.92
N LEU A 541 12.19 -17.96 20.58
CA LEU A 541 12.34 -19.16 19.74
C LEU A 541 11.62 -20.40 20.33
N PRO A 542 10.28 -20.33 20.50
CA PRO A 542 9.52 -21.39 21.17
C PRO A 542 9.68 -22.75 20.46
N ARG A 543 9.86 -23.79 21.27
CA ARG A 543 10.08 -25.17 20.77
C ARG A 543 8.82 -25.91 20.36
N GLU A 544 7.67 -25.41 20.79
CA GLU A 544 6.36 -26.03 20.61
C GLU A 544 5.36 -24.97 20.12
N PRO A 545 4.29 -25.37 19.39
CA PRO A 545 3.24 -24.45 18.94
C PRO A 545 2.65 -23.61 20.08
N GLN A 546 2.48 -24.21 21.26
CA GLN A 546 1.90 -23.53 22.42
C GLN A 546 2.80 -22.41 22.96
N GLY A 547 4.11 -22.50 22.76
CA GLY A 547 5.04 -21.41 23.10
C GLY A 547 4.84 -20.17 22.21
N ILE A 548 4.43 -20.35 20.95
CA ILE A 548 4.07 -19.25 20.04
C ILE A 548 2.81 -18.55 20.56
N ILE A 549 1.80 -19.33 20.94
CA ILE A 549 0.55 -18.82 21.51
C ILE A 549 0.82 -18.04 22.81
N ALA A 550 1.69 -18.55 23.68
CA ALA A 550 2.09 -17.86 24.92
C ALA A 550 2.82 -16.52 24.69
N CYS A 551 3.42 -16.32 23.52
CA CYS A 551 4.03 -15.04 23.14
C CYS A 551 3.00 -13.97 22.76
N CYS A 552 1.76 -14.36 22.43
CA CYS A 552 0.73 -13.46 21.91
C CYS A 552 -0.37 -13.21 22.96
N ASN A 553 -0.56 -11.95 23.38
CA ASN A 553 -1.62 -11.57 24.31
C ASN A 553 -2.31 -10.26 23.90
N PRO A 554 -3.58 -10.28 23.45
CA PRO A 554 -4.35 -11.48 23.09
C PRO A 554 -3.77 -12.19 21.86
N VAL A 555 -4.14 -13.45 21.63
CA VAL A 555 -3.67 -14.23 20.48
C VAL A 555 -4.44 -13.77 19.22
N PRO A 556 -3.76 -13.27 18.17
CA PRO A 556 -4.43 -12.95 16.91
C PRO A 556 -5.11 -14.20 16.31
N PRO A 557 -6.33 -14.09 15.75
CA PRO A 557 -7.06 -15.23 15.20
C PRO A 557 -6.26 -15.98 14.12
N LEU A 558 -5.64 -15.26 13.20
CA LEU A 558 -4.82 -15.83 12.11
C LEU A 558 -3.57 -16.56 12.62
N VAL A 559 -2.98 -16.09 13.72
CA VAL A 559 -1.86 -16.77 14.38
C VAL A 559 -2.31 -18.09 15.01
N ARG A 560 -3.52 -18.12 15.59
CA ARG A 560 -4.08 -19.36 16.15
C ARG A 560 -4.38 -20.37 15.05
N GLN A 561 -5.01 -19.93 13.96
CA GLN A 561 -5.36 -20.78 12.82
C GLN A 561 -4.12 -21.38 12.14
N GLN A 562 -3.06 -20.60 11.99
CA GLN A 562 -1.83 -21.01 11.28
C GLN A 562 -0.66 -21.31 12.23
N VAL A 563 -0.95 -21.70 13.48
CA VAL A 563 0.10 -21.92 14.50
C VAL A 563 1.08 -23.01 14.09
N ASN A 564 0.61 -24.03 13.36
CA ASN A 564 1.45 -25.13 12.89
C ASN A 564 2.44 -24.65 11.82
N GLU A 565 2.00 -23.84 10.85
CA GLU A 565 2.90 -23.23 9.85
C GLU A 565 3.95 -22.35 10.53
N LEU A 566 3.52 -21.48 11.45
CA LEU A 566 4.42 -20.63 12.24
C LEU A 566 5.45 -21.45 13.03
N HIS A 567 5.03 -22.59 13.59
CA HIS A 567 5.91 -23.49 14.32
C HIS A 567 7.01 -24.08 13.42
N LEU A 568 6.68 -24.49 12.19
CA LEU A 568 7.67 -24.97 11.22
C LEU A 568 8.71 -23.89 10.89
N LEU A 569 8.28 -22.64 10.70
CA LEU A 569 9.19 -21.52 10.42
C LEU A 569 10.16 -21.27 11.59
N VAL A 570 9.67 -21.36 12.83
CA VAL A 570 10.52 -21.22 14.03
C VAL A 570 11.48 -22.41 14.17
N GLN A 571 11.04 -23.64 13.87
CA GLN A 571 11.92 -24.81 13.86
C GLN A 571 13.06 -24.64 12.86
N GLN A 572 12.75 -24.24 11.61
CA GLN A 572 13.74 -23.95 10.59
C GLN A 572 14.76 -22.90 11.05
N ALA A 573 14.28 -21.83 11.70
CA ALA A 573 15.16 -20.80 12.24
C ALA A 573 16.08 -21.31 13.36
N ARG A 574 15.63 -22.28 14.17
CA ARG A 574 16.41 -22.89 15.25
C ARG A 574 17.48 -23.86 14.76
N GLU A 575 17.30 -24.45 13.59
CA GLU A 575 18.30 -25.31 12.96
C GLU A 575 19.48 -24.53 12.36
N MET A 576 19.34 -23.20 12.22
CA MET A 576 20.42 -22.36 11.71
C MET A 576 21.65 -22.39 12.63
N PRO A 577 22.86 -22.50 12.07
CA PRO A 577 24.08 -22.52 12.86
C PRO A 577 24.28 -21.18 13.55
N LEU A 578 24.45 -21.21 14.88
CA LEU A 578 24.86 -20.04 15.64
C LEU A 578 26.29 -19.69 15.25
N LEU A 579 26.46 -18.54 14.60
CA LEU A 579 27.80 -18.00 14.38
C LEU A 579 28.40 -17.68 15.75
N LYS A 580 29.51 -18.36 16.09
CA LYS A 580 30.29 -18.02 17.28
C LYS A 580 30.69 -16.56 17.15
N VAL A 581 30.13 -15.69 17.98
CA VAL A 581 30.40 -14.25 17.94
C VAL A 581 31.88 -14.03 18.26
N ARG A 582 32.74 -14.11 17.24
CA ARG A 582 34.04 -13.46 17.28
C ARG A 582 33.74 -11.99 17.18
N ARG A 583 34.15 -11.27 18.21
CA ARG A 583 33.98 -9.85 18.50
C ARG A 583 34.69 -8.93 17.48
N TRP A 584 34.53 -9.23 16.17
CA TRP A 584 35.21 -8.60 15.03
C TRP A 584 34.32 -8.47 13.79
N LEU A 585 32.98 -8.48 13.95
CA LEU A 585 32.05 -8.24 12.83
C LEU A 585 31.07 -7.09 13.08
N GLU A 586 31.52 -6.05 13.78
CA GLU A 586 31.31 -4.68 13.32
C GLU A 586 32.71 -4.18 12.92
N PRO A 587 33.03 -3.79 11.66
CA PRO A 587 32.16 -3.15 10.67
C PRO A 587 32.47 -3.57 9.19
N MET A 588 32.32 -4.83 8.78
CA MET A 588 32.58 -5.17 7.36
C MET A 588 31.45 -4.70 6.42
N PHE A 589 30.20 -4.82 6.85
CA PHE A 589 29.03 -4.31 6.09
C PHE A 589 28.99 -2.78 6.00
N LEU A 590 29.46 -2.07 7.04
CA LEU A 590 29.55 -0.62 7.02
C LEU A 590 30.64 -0.13 6.05
N VAL A 591 31.75 -0.86 5.95
CA VAL A 591 32.84 -0.56 4.99
C VAL A 591 32.39 -0.84 3.57
N ILE A 592 31.69 -1.96 3.32
CA ILE A 592 31.15 -2.27 1.99
C ILE A 592 30.11 -1.22 1.60
N SER A 593 29.10 -0.94 2.42
CA SER A 593 28.07 0.07 2.12
C SER A 593 28.64 1.48 1.91
N LYS A 594 29.63 1.89 2.71
CA LYS A 594 30.35 3.16 2.50
C LYS A 594 31.17 3.16 1.20
N ARG A 595 31.78 2.02 0.83
CA ARG A 595 32.57 1.88 -0.40
C ARG A 595 31.70 1.91 -1.65
N TRP A 596 30.51 1.30 -1.62
CA TRP A 596 29.52 1.38 -2.70
C TRP A 596 28.94 2.81 -2.82
N LYS A 597 28.68 3.51 -1.70
CA LYS A 597 28.29 4.92 -1.74
C LYS A 597 29.39 5.83 -2.29
N LEU A 598 30.64 5.61 -1.90
CA LEU A 598 31.79 6.34 -2.42
C LEU A 598 31.98 6.10 -3.93
N GLN A 599 31.87 4.85 -4.39
CA GLN A 599 31.91 4.51 -5.82
C GLN A 599 30.77 5.17 -6.60
N SER A 600 29.55 5.16 -6.06
CA SER A 600 28.39 5.78 -6.71
C SER A 600 28.54 7.31 -6.83
N ILE A 601 29.07 7.97 -5.79
CA ILE A 601 29.37 9.41 -5.82
C ILE A 601 30.49 9.72 -6.80
N GLU A 602 31.55 8.90 -6.84
CA GLU A 602 32.66 9.06 -7.78
C GLU A 602 32.23 8.85 -9.24
N GLN A 603 31.30 7.92 -9.49
CA GLN A 603 30.66 7.73 -10.80
C GLN A 603 29.83 8.94 -11.21
N GLN A 604 29.01 9.48 -10.31
CA GLN A 604 28.22 10.69 -10.55
C GLN A 604 29.10 11.91 -10.81
N GLN A 605 30.24 12.04 -10.10
CA GLN A 605 31.21 13.12 -10.33
C GLN A 605 31.91 13.00 -11.68
N LYS A 606 32.35 11.79 -12.07
CA LYS A 606 32.94 11.54 -13.40
C LYS A 606 31.94 11.83 -14.53
N GLU A 607 30.67 11.49 -14.34
CA GLU A 607 29.63 11.77 -15.33
C GLU A 607 29.34 13.28 -15.44
N LEU A 608 29.36 14.02 -14.32
CA LEU A 608 29.24 15.47 -14.29
C LEU A 608 30.43 16.17 -14.94
N GLU A 609 31.65 15.68 -14.73
CA GLU A 609 32.87 16.19 -15.38
C GLU A 609 32.86 15.89 -16.88
N ALA A 610 32.50 14.67 -17.30
CA ALA A 610 32.35 14.33 -18.70
C ALA A 610 31.29 15.22 -19.40
N LYS A 611 30.16 15.48 -18.73
CA LYS A 611 29.13 16.43 -19.22
C LYS A 611 29.66 17.86 -19.33
N ARG A 612 30.49 18.31 -18.38
CA ARG A 612 31.13 19.64 -18.43
C ARG A 612 32.18 19.75 -19.53
N GLU A 613 32.97 18.70 -19.75
CA GLU A 613 33.98 18.64 -20.79
C GLU A 613 33.35 18.57 -22.18
N ALA A 614 32.31 17.76 -22.36
CA ALA A 614 31.50 17.73 -23.59
C ALA A 614 30.89 19.10 -23.89
N LYS A 615 30.40 19.82 -22.86
CA LYS A 615 29.88 21.19 -23.01
C LYS A 615 30.96 22.22 -23.33
N ARG A 616 32.22 22.01 -22.90
CA ARG A 616 33.37 22.84 -23.30
C ARG A 616 33.76 22.56 -24.74
N LYS A 617 33.88 21.29 -25.14
CA LYS A 617 34.19 20.88 -26.52
C LYS A 617 33.14 21.39 -27.50
N SER A 618 31.85 21.26 -27.19
CA SER A 618 30.79 21.80 -28.05
C SER A 618 30.82 23.34 -28.15
N LYS A 619 31.19 24.04 -27.07
CA LYS A 619 31.42 25.50 -27.10
C LYS A 619 32.64 25.88 -27.95
N GLU A 620 33.73 25.14 -27.87
CA GLU A 620 34.93 25.38 -28.67
C GLU A 620 34.68 25.07 -30.15
N GLU A 621 34.01 23.97 -30.47
CA GLU A 621 33.58 23.63 -31.82
C GLU A 621 32.62 24.66 -32.40
N ALA A 622 31.67 25.18 -31.60
CA ALA A 622 30.81 26.28 -32.03
C ALA A 622 31.59 27.58 -32.29
N LYS A 623 32.62 27.86 -31.47
CA LYS A 623 33.50 29.02 -31.64
C LYS A 623 34.41 28.88 -32.86
N GLU A 624 34.83 27.65 -33.18
CA GLU A 624 35.65 27.34 -34.36
C GLU A 624 34.80 27.32 -35.63
N ARG A 625 33.55 26.85 -35.59
CA ARG A 625 32.57 26.97 -36.67
C ARG A 625 32.24 28.44 -36.96
N SER A 626 32.02 29.24 -35.92
CA SER A 626 31.84 30.70 -36.06
C SER A 626 33.06 31.38 -36.69
N LYS A 627 34.29 30.97 -36.31
CA LYS A 627 35.52 31.46 -36.96
C LYS A 627 35.66 31.02 -38.41
N LYS A 628 35.30 29.77 -38.75
CA LYS A 628 35.33 29.25 -40.13
C LYS A 628 34.25 29.88 -41.02
N GLU A 629 33.09 30.25 -40.47
CA GLU A 629 32.07 31.02 -41.19
C GLU A 629 32.51 32.47 -41.42
N SER A 630 33.18 33.11 -40.45
CA SER A 630 33.77 34.44 -40.67
C SER A 630 34.95 34.45 -41.64
N ALA A 631 35.61 33.31 -41.88
CA ALA A 631 36.71 33.17 -42.84
C ALA A 631 36.24 32.76 -44.27
N LYS A 632 34.97 32.36 -44.44
CA LYS A 632 34.38 32.01 -45.75
C LYS A 632 33.47 33.11 -46.32
N GLY A 633 33.30 34.23 -45.61
CA GLY A 633 32.49 35.38 -46.03
C GLY A 633 33.20 36.39 -46.96
N ASP A 634 34.49 36.22 -47.22
CA ASP A 634 35.20 37.02 -48.22
C ASP A 634 35.57 36.15 -49.42
N VAL A 635 35.35 36.70 -50.62
CA VAL A 635 35.55 36.10 -51.96
C VAL A 635 34.31 35.38 -52.53
N LYS A 636 33.35 36.15 -53.05
CA LYS A 636 32.98 36.07 -54.48
C LYS A 636 32.13 37.27 -54.92
N LYS A 637 32.78 38.11 -55.74
CA LYS A 637 32.27 39.24 -56.52
C LYS A 637 31.70 38.70 -57.84
N ARG A 638 30.50 39.15 -58.26
CA ARG A 638 30.08 39.41 -59.66
C ARG A 638 28.57 39.77 -59.66
N GLU A 639 28.20 41.04 -59.86
CA GLU A 639 28.14 41.78 -61.12
C GLU A 639 26.75 41.64 -61.80
N ARG A 640 25.94 42.71 -61.77
CA ARG A 640 25.30 43.30 -62.97
C ARG A 640 24.50 44.57 -62.67
N VAL A 641 24.98 45.66 -63.30
CA VAL A 641 24.29 46.65 -64.13
C VAL A 641 23.10 47.46 -63.55
N ALA A 642 23.23 48.76 -63.79
CA ALA A 642 22.43 49.89 -63.32
C ALA A 642 21.14 50.16 -64.12
N SER A 643 20.16 50.82 -63.48
CA SER A 643 19.57 52.13 -63.84
C SER A 643 18.25 52.36 -63.03
N GLU A 644 18.19 53.40 -62.18
CA GLU A 644 17.42 54.67 -62.31
C GLU A 644 15.90 54.54 -62.00
N VAL A 645 15.15 55.41 -61.30
CA VAL A 645 15.30 56.72 -60.60
C VAL A 645 14.03 56.94 -59.73
N GLY A 646 14.14 57.72 -58.63
CA GLY A 646 13.01 58.39 -57.92
C GLY A 646 13.08 58.32 -56.37
N GLU A 647 13.85 59.17 -55.65
CA GLU A 647 13.42 60.43 -54.94
C GLU A 647 12.34 60.21 -53.84
N LEU A 648 12.44 60.53 -52.53
CA LEU A 648 13.09 61.63 -51.76
C LEU A 648 13.30 61.26 -50.25
N THR A 649 14.48 61.61 -49.71
CA THR A 649 14.87 62.23 -48.38
C THR A 649 14.59 61.57 -47.00
N PRO A 650 15.31 61.95 -45.91
CA PRO A 650 16.73 62.33 -45.73
C PRO A 650 17.48 61.50 -44.64
N LYS A 651 18.82 61.60 -44.64
CA LYS A 651 19.79 60.99 -43.69
C LYS A 651 19.72 61.61 -42.27
N PRO A 652 20.35 60.96 -41.25
CA PRO A 652 21.69 61.44 -40.89
C PRO A 652 22.73 60.33 -40.66
N SER A 653 23.99 60.78 -40.72
CA SER A 653 25.25 60.05 -40.80
C SER A 653 25.96 59.86 -39.45
N LYS A 654 26.72 58.76 -39.39
CA LYS A 654 27.75 58.35 -38.43
C LYS A 654 28.71 59.46 -37.98
N LYS A 655 29.12 59.40 -36.70
CA LYS A 655 30.49 59.66 -36.17
C LYS A 655 30.64 58.83 -34.88
N LEU A 656 31.47 57.76 -34.90
CA LEU A 656 32.90 57.70 -34.59
C LEU A 656 33.21 57.53 -33.09
N LEU A 657 33.63 56.30 -32.75
CA LEU A 657 34.26 55.89 -31.50
C LEU A 657 35.63 56.58 -31.33
N LYS A 658 35.94 56.98 -30.10
CA LYS A 658 37.27 57.42 -29.66
C LYS A 658 37.76 56.51 -28.54
N SER A 659 39.04 56.16 -28.61
CA SER A 659 39.78 55.20 -27.80
C SER A 659 40.36 55.79 -26.51
N ALA A 660 40.30 54.96 -25.45
CA ALA A 660 41.20 54.73 -24.30
C ALA A 660 42.15 55.81 -23.73
N GLU A 661 42.16 55.90 -22.40
CA GLU A 661 43.34 56.20 -21.57
C GLU A 661 43.39 55.25 -20.33
N LYS A 662 44.61 54.84 -19.96
CA LYS A 662 44.97 53.92 -18.83
C LYS A 662 44.84 54.61 -17.46
N PRO A 663 44.80 53.84 -16.36
CA PRO A 663 45.93 53.93 -15.42
C PRO A 663 46.40 52.58 -14.83
N GLU A 664 47.41 52.72 -13.97
CA GLU A 664 48.47 51.79 -13.57
C GLU A 664 48.13 50.66 -12.58
N LYS A 665 49.11 49.75 -12.46
CA LYS A 665 49.25 48.67 -11.48
C LYS A 665 49.27 49.19 -10.03
N LYS A 666 48.51 48.55 -9.12
CA LYS A 666 48.86 48.33 -7.70
C LYS A 666 48.37 46.96 -7.22
N GLU A 667 49.09 46.40 -6.26
CA GLU A 667 49.08 45.03 -5.71
C GLU A 667 47.74 44.55 -5.13
N PRO A 668 47.53 43.21 -5.00
CA PRO A 668 46.34 42.65 -4.37
C PRO A 668 46.42 42.71 -2.83
N PRO A 669 45.32 43.04 -2.11
CA PRO A 669 45.24 42.91 -0.65
C PRO A 669 44.93 41.45 -0.23
N PRO A 670 45.19 41.08 1.03
CA PRO A 670 45.54 39.72 1.45
C PRO A 670 44.33 38.80 1.67
N GLN A 671 44.62 37.50 1.61
CA GLN A 671 43.74 36.41 2.06
C GLN A 671 43.56 36.50 3.58
N ASP A 672 42.33 36.68 4.05
CA ASP A 672 42.00 36.48 5.45
C ASP A 672 41.85 34.97 5.73
N ASP A 673 42.73 34.50 6.62
CA ASP A 673 42.76 33.16 7.18
C ASP A 673 41.51 32.89 8.02
N PHE A 674 40.86 31.76 7.74
CA PHE A 674 39.75 31.23 8.53
C PHE A 674 40.29 30.68 9.86
N ASN A 675 39.96 31.36 10.97
CA ASN A 675 40.30 30.92 12.31
C ASN A 675 39.09 30.22 12.97
N PRO A 676 39.19 28.97 13.45
CA PRO A 676 38.07 28.26 14.08
C PRO A 676 37.67 28.91 15.40
N PHE A 677 36.36 29.04 15.63
CA PHE A 677 35.78 29.67 16.81
C PHE A 677 36.11 28.90 18.11
N ASP A 678 36.73 29.57 19.08
CA ASP A 678 37.03 29.05 20.41
C ASP A 678 35.82 29.21 21.34
N TYR A 679 35.17 28.08 21.67
CA TYR A 679 33.99 28.04 22.53
C TYR A 679 34.28 28.20 24.02
N SER A 680 35.55 28.40 24.43
CA SER A 680 35.92 28.56 25.84
C SER A 680 35.61 29.95 26.45
N GLN A 681 35.11 30.91 25.65
CA GLN A 681 34.84 32.28 26.10
C GLN A 681 33.43 32.81 25.81
N SER A 682 32.42 31.94 25.66
CA SER A 682 31.02 32.38 25.55
C SER A 682 30.26 32.22 26.87
N ASP A 683 29.81 33.34 27.44
CA ASP A 683 29.09 33.43 28.71
C ASP A 683 27.58 33.24 28.49
N LEU A 684 27.13 31.97 28.38
CA LEU A 684 25.72 31.58 28.26
C LEU A 684 25.23 30.87 29.53
N LYS A 685 25.00 31.66 30.59
CA LYS A 685 24.27 31.24 31.79
C LYS A 685 22.75 31.34 31.57
N VAL A 686 22.12 30.36 30.92
CA VAL A 686 20.63 30.24 30.92
C VAL A 686 20.09 28.80 31.12
N PHE A 687 20.91 27.75 31.15
CA PHE A 687 20.41 26.37 31.38
C PHE A 687 21.21 25.53 32.39
N ALA A 688 21.51 26.09 33.57
CA ALA A 688 22.10 25.33 34.68
C ALA A 688 21.06 25.03 35.78
N GLY A 689 20.29 23.96 35.59
CA GLY A 689 19.40 23.36 36.59
C GLY A 689 20.10 22.23 37.35
N ARG A 690 20.50 22.55 38.59
CA ARG A 690 21.07 21.75 39.70
C ARG A 690 20.89 20.22 39.69
N HIS A 691 22.01 19.49 39.70
CA HIS A 691 22.16 18.17 40.33
C HIS A 691 22.82 18.32 41.70
N HIS A 692 22.12 17.95 42.79
CA HIS A 692 22.74 17.78 44.10
C HIS A 692 23.10 16.30 44.32
N LYS A 693 24.41 16.02 44.39
CA LYS A 693 24.98 14.89 45.12
C LYS A 693 25.19 15.33 46.56
N ASN A 694 24.86 14.47 47.53
CA ASN A 694 25.51 14.44 48.82
C ASN A 694 25.83 12.99 49.18
N ALA A 695 27.04 12.80 49.71
CA ALA A 695 27.66 11.51 49.95
C ALA A 695 27.96 11.30 51.44
N LYS A 696 28.12 10.01 51.77
CA LYS A 696 28.87 9.40 52.88
C LYS A 696 28.17 9.21 54.24
N GLY A 697 28.14 7.94 54.64
CA GLY A 697 28.20 7.43 56.00
C GLY A 697 28.50 5.92 56.00
N GLN A 698 29.75 5.55 56.31
CA GLN A 698 30.22 4.17 56.52
C GLN A 698 29.81 3.64 57.92
N LYS A 699 29.57 2.31 58.03
CA LYS A 699 29.92 1.38 59.14
C LYS A 699 29.25 0.01 58.85
N SER A 700 29.98 -1.02 58.41
CA SER A 700 30.73 -2.05 59.17
C SER A 700 29.88 -3.17 59.83
N SER A 701 30.00 -4.37 59.26
CA SER A 701 30.06 -5.72 59.88
C SER A 701 28.99 -6.20 60.87
N SER A 702 28.28 -7.30 60.53
CA SER A 702 28.36 -8.62 61.19
C SER A 702 27.11 -9.49 60.87
N GLY A 703 27.32 -10.72 60.39
CA GLY A 703 26.37 -11.83 60.55
C GLY A 703 26.46 -12.38 61.98
N PRO A 704 25.48 -13.18 62.47
CA PRO A 704 25.19 -14.55 62.02
C PRO A 704 23.67 -14.80 61.88
N GLY A 705 23.14 -15.85 61.26
CA GLY A 705 23.29 -17.27 61.56
C GLY A 705 21.94 -17.99 61.41
N ASN A 706 22.00 -19.19 60.83
CA ASN A 706 20.99 -20.24 60.66
C ASN A 706 19.78 -20.29 61.61
N ARG A 707 18.62 -20.67 61.05
CA ARG A 707 17.78 -21.77 61.58
C ARG A 707 16.87 -22.36 60.49
N SER A 708 17.16 -23.61 60.13
CA SER A 708 16.28 -24.58 59.46
C SER A 708 15.24 -25.18 60.41
N MET A 709 14.14 -25.67 59.84
CA MET A 709 13.26 -26.82 60.20
C MET A 709 11.80 -26.45 59.91
N SER A 710 10.93 -27.28 59.34
CA SER A 710 10.99 -28.68 58.91
C SER A 710 9.68 -29.03 58.19
N TYR A 711 9.75 -30.06 57.35
CA TYR A 711 8.67 -30.80 56.70
C TYR A 711 7.51 -31.19 57.61
N MET A 712 6.28 -31.22 57.05
CA MET A 712 5.21 -32.15 57.43
C MET A 712 4.53 -32.66 56.16
N ALA A 713 4.56 -33.98 56.00
CA ALA A 713 3.85 -34.75 54.98
C ALA A 713 2.46 -35.15 55.51
N GLY A 714 1.45 -35.18 54.63
CA GLY A 714 0.12 -35.73 54.90
C GLY A 714 -0.36 -36.56 53.71
N LYS A 715 -0.52 -37.86 53.93
CA LYS A 715 -0.90 -38.90 52.97
C LYS A 715 -2.42 -38.91 52.71
N SER A 716 -2.77 -39.25 51.46
CA SER A 716 -3.74 -40.26 51.00
C SER A 716 -4.83 -40.78 51.96
N GLU A 717 -6.07 -40.69 51.50
CA GLU A 717 -7.15 -41.70 51.61
C GLU A 717 -7.86 -41.70 50.23
N ARG A 718 -7.60 -42.70 49.39
CA ARG A 718 -8.27 -44.02 49.23
C ARG A 718 -9.46 -43.98 48.28
#